data_AF-A0A091NPA9-F1
#
_entry.id   AF-A0A091NPA9-F1
#
_cell.length_a   1.000
_cell.length_b   1.000
_cell.length_c   1.000
_cell.angle_alpha   90.00
_cell.angle_beta   90.00
_cell.angle_gamma   90.00
#
_symmetry.space_group_name_H-M   'P 1'
#
loop_
_entity.id
_entity.type
_entity.pdbx_description
1 polymer ?
#
loop_
_entity_poly.entity_id
_entity_poly.type
_entity_poly.pdbx_seq_one_letter_code
_entity_poly.pdbx_strand_id
1 'polypeptide(L)'
;KGQKAWIEKTFSKRECIYVIANNKDVSRCCCGQLINQHIPPPPSITANKNGEETKQVEAQPEKWSISKHTQTYPTDAYGNLEFQGGGHSNKAMYIRVSYDTKPDALLHLMVKDWQLELPKLLISVHGGLQNFEMQPKLKQVFGKGLIKAAMTTGAWIFTGGVSTGVIRHVGDALKDHSSKSRGRICAIGIAPWGIVENKEDLIGKDVTRVYQTMSNPLSKLSVLNSSHTHFILADNGTLGKYGAEVKLRRQLEKHISLQKINTRLGQGVPVVGLIVEGGPNVISIVLECLREEPPLPVVICDGSGRASDILSFAHKYSEEGGIISESLRDQLLVTIQKTFNYNRNQAHQLFAILMECMKKKELITVFRMGSEGQQDIEMSILTALLKGTNASAPDQLSLALAWNRVDIARSQIFVFGHHWPPLGSLTAPDGTAPEKEKKSPAPQTKAARGKGKGKKKGGKGKEEPEEETDPRKLELLNWVNSLEQAMLDALVLDRVDFVKLLIENGVNMQHFLTIPRLEELYNTRLGPPNTLHLLVRDVKKGNLPPDYHISLIDIGLVLEYLMGGAYRCNYTRKSFRTLYNNLFGPKRPKALKLLGMEDDEPPTKGKKKKKKKKEEEIDIDVDDPEVSRFQYPFHELMVWAVLMKRQKMALFLWQRGEETMAKALVACKLYKSMAHESSESELVDDISQDLDNNSKDFGQLAVELLDQSYKHDEQIAMKLLTYELKNWSNSTCLKLAVAAKHRDFIAHTCSQMLLTDMWMGRLRMRKNPGLKVIMGILFPPTILFLEFRSHDDYSYQTSRENEESREKEEENADANADTGSRKGDEENGKKKQKSLPIGTKIYEFYNAPIVKFWFYTVSH
;
A
#
# COMPACT_ATOMS: atom_id res chain seq x y z
N LYS A 1 -34.94 -12.08 -10.58
CA LYS A 1 -36.13 -11.29 -10.97
C LYS A 1 -36.22 -9.91 -10.27
N GLY A 2 -35.66 -9.71 -9.06
CA GLY A 2 -35.73 -8.43 -8.33
C GLY A 2 -34.86 -7.27 -8.87
N GLN A 3 -33.61 -7.51 -9.29
CA GLN A 3 -32.70 -6.45 -9.79
C GLN A 3 -33.14 -5.83 -11.12
N LYS A 4 -33.72 -6.62 -12.04
CA LYS A 4 -34.16 -6.12 -13.36
C LYS A 4 -35.31 -5.11 -13.26
N ALA A 5 -36.19 -5.30 -12.28
CA ALA A 5 -37.24 -4.34 -11.96
C ALA A 5 -36.72 -3.06 -11.30
N TRP A 6 -35.50 -3.05 -10.75
CA TRP A 6 -34.92 -1.86 -10.12
C TRP A 6 -34.51 -0.83 -11.16
N ILE A 7 -33.87 -1.23 -12.26
CA ILE A 7 -33.47 -0.32 -13.35
C ILE A 7 -34.69 0.43 -13.91
N GLU A 8 -35.74 -0.31 -14.27
CA GLU A 8 -36.95 0.28 -14.86
C GLU A 8 -37.72 1.20 -13.88
N LYS A 9 -37.61 0.95 -12.57
CA LYS A 9 -38.22 1.80 -11.53
C LYS A 9 -37.38 3.04 -11.20
N THR A 10 -36.07 2.96 -11.37
CA THR A 10 -35.12 3.99 -10.92
C THR A 10 -34.78 4.96 -12.04
N PHE A 11 -34.60 4.47 -13.27
CA PHE A 11 -34.15 5.26 -14.40
C PHE A 11 -35.29 5.58 -15.36
N SER A 12 -35.32 6.84 -15.80
CA SER A 12 -36.30 7.36 -16.73
C SER A 12 -35.63 7.88 -17.99
N LYS A 13 -36.36 7.92 -19.11
CA LYS A 13 -36.06 8.68 -20.34
C LYS A 13 -36.90 9.97 -20.38
N ARG A 14 -36.62 10.87 -21.32
CA ARG A 14 -37.44 12.08 -21.56
C ARG A 14 -37.90 12.20 -23.00
N GLU A 15 -39.12 12.68 -23.18
CA GLU A 15 -39.69 12.95 -24.49
C GLU A 15 -40.33 14.34 -24.53
N CYS A 16 -40.24 15.01 -25.68
CA CYS A 16 -40.85 16.32 -25.87
C CYS A 16 -42.34 16.15 -26.19
N ILE A 17 -43.19 16.64 -25.29
CA ILE A 17 -44.66 16.49 -25.36
C ILE A 17 -45.38 17.74 -25.88
N TYR A 18 -44.67 18.85 -26.02
CA TYR A 18 -45.24 20.12 -26.47
C TYR A 18 -44.47 20.69 -27.66
N VAL A 19 -45.19 21.02 -28.73
CA VAL A 19 -44.62 21.49 -30.00
C VAL A 19 -44.56 23.01 -30.00
N ILE A 20 -43.34 23.56 -30.04
CA ILE A 20 -43.09 24.99 -30.23
C ILE A 20 -42.21 25.13 -31.45
N ALA A 21 -42.70 25.75 -32.53
CA ALA A 21 -41.93 25.93 -33.75
C ALA A 21 -40.62 26.70 -33.50
N ASN A 22 -39.54 26.28 -34.14
CA ASN A 22 -38.26 26.96 -34.05
C ASN A 22 -38.24 28.15 -35.01
N ASN A 23 -37.91 29.35 -34.50
CA ASN A 23 -37.83 30.57 -35.32
C ASN A 23 -36.84 30.48 -36.50
N LYS A 24 -35.86 29.57 -36.45
CA LYS A 24 -34.89 29.35 -37.53
C LYS A 24 -35.33 28.34 -38.59
N ASP A 25 -36.21 27.41 -38.23
CA ASP A 25 -36.72 26.35 -39.09
C ASP A 25 -38.12 25.97 -38.61
N VAL A 26 -39.12 26.55 -39.27
CA VAL A 26 -40.54 26.41 -38.88
C VAL A 26 -41.03 24.97 -39.01
N SER A 27 -40.34 24.12 -39.79
CA SER A 27 -40.66 22.69 -39.93
C SER A 27 -40.25 21.86 -38.71
N ARG A 28 -39.47 22.44 -37.79
CA ARG A 28 -38.93 21.77 -36.60
C ARG A 28 -39.45 22.41 -35.32
N CYS A 29 -39.70 21.55 -34.34
CA CYS A 29 -39.89 21.99 -32.96
C CYS A 29 -38.57 22.51 -32.38
N CYS A 30 -38.65 23.35 -31.35
CA CYS A 30 -37.54 23.80 -30.54
C CYS A 30 -36.75 22.65 -29.90
N CYS A 31 -37.32 21.46 -29.74
CA CYS A 31 -36.58 20.28 -29.31
C CYS A 31 -35.63 19.73 -30.39
N GLY A 32 -35.84 20.04 -31.67
CA GLY A 32 -35.06 19.59 -32.83
C GLY A 32 -35.74 18.53 -33.71
N GLN A 33 -36.79 17.89 -33.21
CA GLN A 33 -37.62 16.96 -34.01
C GLN A 33 -38.46 17.71 -35.05
N LEU A 34 -38.79 17.04 -36.15
CA LEU A 34 -39.76 17.54 -37.11
C LEU A 34 -41.15 17.54 -36.49
N ILE A 35 -41.95 18.56 -36.79
CA ILE A 35 -43.29 18.72 -36.17
C ILE A 35 -44.19 17.50 -36.42
N ASN A 36 -44.10 16.90 -37.62
CA ASN A 36 -44.85 15.70 -37.98
C ASN A 36 -44.37 14.40 -37.31
N GLN A 37 -43.23 14.43 -36.61
CA GLN A 37 -42.67 13.27 -35.89
C GLN A 37 -42.97 13.30 -34.39
N HIS A 38 -43.62 14.36 -33.89
CA HIS A 38 -44.09 14.37 -32.51
C HIS A 38 -45.26 13.39 -32.33
N ILE A 39 -45.19 12.61 -31.25
CA ILE A 39 -46.33 11.80 -30.81
C ILE A 39 -47.42 12.76 -30.31
N PRO A 40 -48.66 12.70 -30.82
CA PRO A 40 -49.74 13.54 -30.31
C PRO A 40 -49.94 13.24 -28.82
N PRO A 41 -50.13 14.27 -27.96
CA PRO A 41 -50.31 14.03 -26.54
C PRO A 41 -51.53 13.12 -26.32
N PRO A 42 -51.47 12.14 -25.41
CA PRO A 42 -52.64 11.37 -25.05
C PRO A 42 -53.74 12.33 -24.56
N PRO A 43 -55.03 12.08 -24.85
CA PRO A 43 -56.10 12.93 -24.37
C PRO A 43 -56.09 12.95 -22.85
N SER A 44 -55.71 14.09 -22.27
CA SER A 44 -55.63 14.27 -20.83
C SER A 44 -57.03 14.25 -20.22
N ILE A 45 -57.20 13.36 -19.23
CA ILE A 45 -58.28 13.40 -18.24
C ILE A 45 -58.07 14.68 -17.43
N THR A 46 -58.70 15.77 -17.87
CA THR A 46 -59.46 16.78 -17.12
C THR A 46 -59.62 18.01 -18.00
N ALA A 47 -60.58 17.93 -18.92
CA ALA A 47 -61.27 19.12 -19.38
C ALA A 47 -62.28 19.51 -18.29
N ASN A 48 -61.85 20.27 -17.28
CA ASN A 48 -62.79 21.08 -16.53
C ASN A 48 -63.10 22.30 -17.39
N LYS A 49 -64.16 22.16 -18.19
CA LYS A 49 -64.94 23.30 -18.66
C LYS A 49 -65.43 24.05 -17.43
N ASN A 50 -64.92 25.26 -17.20
CA ASN A 50 -65.74 26.34 -16.69
C ASN A 50 -65.45 27.54 -17.60
N GLY A 51 -66.52 27.98 -18.27
CA GLY A 51 -66.48 29.13 -19.15
C GLY A 51 -66.40 30.41 -18.32
N GLU A 52 -65.62 31.36 -18.82
CA GLU A 52 -65.90 32.78 -18.69
C GLU A 52 -65.14 33.50 -19.81
N GLU A 53 -65.90 34.17 -20.67
CA GLU A 53 -65.39 35.09 -21.67
C GLU A 53 -64.71 36.27 -20.97
N THR A 54 -63.42 36.53 -21.21
CA THR A 54 -62.94 37.89 -21.53
C THR A 54 -61.45 37.95 -21.91
N LYS A 55 -61.21 38.78 -22.93
CA LYS A 55 -59.97 39.51 -23.27
C LYS A 55 -58.83 38.73 -23.93
N GLN A 56 -58.73 38.97 -25.24
CA GLN A 56 -57.49 38.99 -26.02
C GLN A 56 -56.37 39.68 -25.22
N VAL A 57 -55.45 38.89 -24.70
CA VAL A 57 -54.10 39.34 -24.36
C VAL A 57 -53.21 38.58 -25.33
N GLU A 58 -52.50 39.30 -26.21
CA GLU A 58 -51.43 38.73 -27.03
C GLU A 58 -50.44 38.01 -26.11
N ALA A 59 -50.57 36.68 -26.01
CA ALA A 59 -49.63 35.86 -25.28
C ALA A 59 -48.30 35.92 -26.03
N GLN A 60 -47.27 36.46 -25.39
CA GLN A 60 -45.91 36.38 -25.91
C GLN A 60 -45.58 34.92 -26.26
N PRO A 61 -44.86 34.66 -27.37
CA PRO A 61 -44.52 33.30 -27.76
C PRO A 61 -43.75 32.60 -26.62
N GLU A 62 -44.33 31.55 -26.04
CA GLU A 62 -43.76 30.83 -24.91
C GLU A 62 -42.39 30.24 -25.32
N LYS A 63 -41.35 30.50 -24.51
CA LYS A 63 -40.00 30.01 -24.77
C LYS A 63 -39.89 28.54 -24.35
N TRP A 64 -39.52 27.67 -25.31
CA TRP A 64 -39.30 26.25 -25.04
C TRP A 64 -38.23 26.04 -23.96
N SER A 65 -38.53 25.13 -23.04
CA SER A 65 -37.71 24.76 -21.88
C SER A 65 -37.92 23.29 -21.54
N ILE A 66 -36.85 22.63 -21.09
CA ILE A 66 -36.86 21.18 -20.82
C ILE A 66 -37.88 20.82 -19.72
N SER A 67 -37.94 21.62 -18.65
CA SER A 67 -38.80 21.34 -17.50
C SER A 67 -40.30 21.40 -17.79
N LYS A 68 -40.74 22.30 -18.67
CA LYS A 68 -42.17 22.49 -18.99
C LYS A 68 -42.64 21.65 -20.16
N HIS A 69 -41.79 21.39 -21.14
CA HIS A 69 -42.19 20.87 -22.45
C HIS A 69 -41.74 19.42 -22.69
N THR A 70 -41.12 18.79 -21.70
CA THR A 70 -40.75 17.37 -21.74
C THR A 70 -41.40 16.60 -20.59
N GLN A 71 -41.66 15.31 -20.82
CA GLN A 71 -42.18 14.39 -19.83
C GLN A 71 -41.24 13.21 -19.65
N THR A 72 -41.17 12.69 -18.42
CA THR A 72 -40.38 11.52 -18.06
C THR A 72 -41.19 10.23 -18.21
N TYR A 73 -40.56 9.20 -18.76
CA TYR A 73 -41.10 7.84 -18.86
C TYR A 73 -40.06 6.83 -18.37
N PRO A 74 -40.44 5.61 -17.93
CA PRO A 74 -39.46 4.56 -17.61
C PRO A 74 -38.49 4.32 -18.76
N THR A 75 -37.21 4.08 -18.46
CA THR A 75 -36.21 3.83 -19.50
C THR A 75 -36.53 2.57 -20.31
N ASP A 76 -36.26 2.63 -21.60
CA ASP A 76 -36.54 1.57 -22.59
C ASP A 76 -35.30 1.11 -23.35
N ALA A 77 -34.12 1.65 -23.02
CA ALA A 77 -32.88 1.40 -23.74
C ALA A 77 -31.74 1.16 -22.74
N TYR A 78 -31.46 -0.12 -22.45
CA TYR A 78 -30.35 -0.55 -21.62
C TYR A 78 -29.98 -2.02 -21.87
N GLY A 79 -28.71 -2.37 -21.69
CA GLY A 79 -28.24 -3.74 -21.86
C GLY A 79 -26.81 -3.79 -22.38
N ASN A 80 -26.55 -4.74 -23.27
CA ASN A 80 -25.26 -4.92 -23.93
C ASN A 80 -25.29 -4.34 -25.34
N LEU A 81 -24.20 -3.74 -25.75
CA LEU A 81 -23.95 -3.22 -27.08
C LEU A 81 -22.85 -4.05 -27.74
N GLU A 82 -23.09 -4.53 -28.96
CA GLU A 82 -22.09 -5.22 -29.76
C GLU A 82 -21.81 -4.42 -31.04
N PHE A 83 -20.58 -3.92 -31.16
CA PHE A 83 -20.19 -3.08 -32.28
C PHE A 83 -19.90 -3.92 -33.55
N GLN A 84 -20.48 -3.51 -34.68
CA GLN A 84 -20.21 -4.09 -36.00
C GLN A 84 -19.31 -3.18 -36.85
N GLY A 85 -18.49 -3.81 -37.71
CA GLY A 85 -17.63 -3.11 -38.70
C GLY A 85 -16.16 -2.97 -38.30
N GLY A 86 -15.72 -3.58 -37.20
CA GLY A 86 -14.31 -3.70 -36.81
C GLY A 86 -13.79 -5.14 -36.91
N GLY A 87 -12.46 -5.34 -36.94
CA GLY A 87 -11.86 -6.68 -37.00
C GLY A 87 -12.08 -7.58 -35.77
N HIS A 88 -12.69 -7.06 -34.70
CA HIS A 88 -13.07 -7.80 -33.48
C HIS A 88 -14.42 -7.26 -32.96
N SER A 89 -15.27 -8.13 -32.37
CA SER A 89 -16.53 -7.75 -31.75
C SER A 89 -16.29 -7.17 -30.35
N ASN A 90 -16.22 -5.84 -30.25
CA ASN A 90 -16.17 -5.15 -28.97
C ASN A 90 -17.57 -5.10 -28.35
N LYS A 91 -17.67 -5.49 -27.07
CA LYS A 91 -18.89 -5.41 -26.27
C LYS A 91 -18.80 -4.29 -25.24
N ALA A 92 -19.89 -3.55 -25.06
CA ALA A 92 -20.00 -2.50 -24.07
C ALA A 92 -21.35 -2.58 -23.34
N MET A 93 -21.41 -2.16 -22.07
CA MET A 93 -22.70 -1.98 -21.39
C MET A 93 -23.24 -0.58 -21.67
N TYR A 94 -24.55 -0.40 -21.78
CA TYR A 94 -25.14 0.93 -21.95
C TYR A 94 -26.48 1.09 -21.23
N ILE A 95 -26.82 2.35 -20.92
CA ILE A 95 -28.11 2.76 -20.40
C ILE A 95 -28.49 4.15 -20.89
N ARG A 96 -29.76 4.34 -21.28
CA ARG A 96 -30.39 5.65 -21.49
C ARG A 96 -31.00 6.14 -20.19
N VAL A 97 -30.63 7.36 -19.78
CA VAL A 97 -31.08 7.96 -18.53
C VAL A 97 -31.46 9.42 -18.73
N SER A 98 -32.31 9.95 -17.87
CA SER A 98 -32.67 11.35 -17.92
C SER A 98 -31.49 12.22 -17.48
N TYR A 99 -31.37 13.41 -18.05
CA TYR A 99 -30.27 14.34 -17.75
C TYR A 99 -30.21 14.80 -16.28
N ASP A 100 -31.30 14.64 -15.53
CA ASP A 100 -31.45 14.97 -14.11
C ASP A 100 -31.51 13.74 -13.20
N THR A 101 -31.11 12.58 -13.71
CA THR A 101 -30.94 11.35 -12.92
C THR A 101 -29.97 11.59 -11.76
N LYS A 102 -30.30 11.06 -10.58
CA LYS A 102 -29.45 11.22 -9.40
C LYS A 102 -28.15 10.40 -9.53
N PRO A 103 -27.00 10.95 -9.12
CA PRO A 103 -25.70 10.31 -9.31
C PRO A 103 -25.47 9.07 -8.41
N ASP A 104 -26.16 8.98 -7.27
CA ASP A 104 -26.15 7.81 -6.37
C ASP A 104 -26.71 6.56 -7.05
N ALA A 105 -27.81 6.71 -7.80
CA ALA A 105 -28.39 5.64 -8.59
C ALA A 105 -27.45 5.17 -9.71
N LEU A 106 -26.79 6.12 -10.41
CA LEU A 106 -25.81 5.79 -11.44
C LEU A 106 -24.60 5.05 -10.87
N LEU A 107 -24.04 5.52 -9.76
CA LEU A 107 -22.92 4.84 -9.11
C LEU A 107 -23.31 3.45 -8.61
N HIS A 108 -24.51 3.29 -8.05
CA HIS A 108 -25.05 2.00 -7.66
C HIS A 108 -25.12 1.03 -8.85
N LEU A 109 -25.65 1.48 -9.99
CA LEU A 109 -25.67 0.69 -11.23
C LEU A 109 -24.25 0.25 -11.64
N MET A 110 -23.30 1.18 -11.64
CA MET A 110 -21.92 0.92 -12.05
C MET A 110 -21.22 -0.11 -11.15
N VAL A 111 -21.36 0.00 -9.83
CA VAL A 111 -20.67 -0.87 -8.88
C VAL A 111 -21.39 -2.20 -8.66
N LYS A 112 -22.73 -2.20 -8.59
CA LYS A 112 -23.52 -3.39 -8.25
C LYS A 112 -23.95 -4.19 -9.47
N ASP A 113 -24.45 -3.54 -10.51
CA ASP A 113 -24.97 -4.23 -11.69
C ASP A 113 -23.88 -4.44 -12.75
N TRP A 114 -23.06 -3.43 -13.04
CA TRP A 114 -21.93 -3.56 -13.97
C TRP A 114 -20.68 -4.19 -13.32
N GLN A 115 -20.70 -4.42 -12.01
CA GLN A 115 -19.61 -5.05 -11.24
C GLN A 115 -18.27 -4.33 -11.40
N LEU A 116 -18.30 -2.99 -11.52
CA LEU A 116 -17.08 -2.19 -11.57
C LEU A 116 -16.52 -1.98 -10.17
N GLU A 117 -15.22 -2.23 -10.01
CA GLU A 117 -14.48 -1.80 -8.82
C GLU A 117 -14.41 -0.27 -8.78
N LEU A 118 -14.58 0.32 -7.59
CA LEU A 118 -14.45 1.77 -7.41
C LEU A 118 -13.04 2.23 -7.84
N PRO A 119 -12.94 3.34 -8.60
CA PRO A 119 -11.67 3.79 -9.14
C PRO A 119 -10.79 4.40 -8.03
N LYS A 120 -9.47 4.22 -8.14
CA LYS A 120 -8.51 4.96 -7.29
C LYS A 120 -8.20 6.36 -7.81
N LEU A 121 -8.68 6.67 -9.02
CA LEU A 121 -8.52 7.93 -9.73
C LEU A 121 -9.60 8.04 -10.81
N LEU A 122 -10.20 9.22 -10.98
CA LEU A 122 -11.07 9.51 -12.12
C LEU A 122 -10.41 10.54 -13.05
N ILE A 123 -10.18 10.15 -14.31
CA ILE A 123 -9.64 11.03 -15.35
C ILE A 123 -10.80 11.50 -16.24
N SER A 124 -11.12 12.79 -16.18
CA SER A 124 -12.19 13.39 -16.96
C SER A 124 -11.63 14.12 -18.18
N VAL A 125 -11.80 13.56 -19.38
CA VAL A 125 -11.24 14.13 -20.62
C VAL A 125 -12.22 15.11 -21.26
N HIS A 126 -11.75 16.32 -21.53
CA HIS A 126 -12.49 17.39 -22.20
C HIS A 126 -11.71 17.93 -23.39
N GLY A 127 -12.43 18.44 -24.40
CA GLY A 127 -11.79 19.02 -25.56
C GLY A 127 -12.73 19.32 -26.72
N GLY A 128 -12.16 19.43 -27.92
CA GLY A 128 -12.89 19.72 -29.15
C GLY A 128 -13.95 18.68 -29.50
N LEU A 129 -15.15 19.17 -29.86
CA LEU A 129 -16.22 18.35 -30.45
C LEU A 129 -16.02 18.12 -31.95
N GLN A 130 -15.26 18.99 -32.62
CA GLN A 130 -14.97 18.89 -34.05
C GLN A 130 -13.69 18.07 -34.27
N ASN A 131 -13.65 17.30 -35.35
CA ASN A 131 -12.48 16.53 -35.72
C ASN A 131 -11.31 17.46 -36.05
N PHE A 132 -10.14 17.14 -35.50
CA PHE A 132 -8.88 17.81 -35.76
C PHE A 132 -7.77 16.75 -35.80
N GLU A 133 -6.69 17.05 -36.52
CA GLU A 133 -5.51 16.20 -36.54
C GLU A 133 -4.48 16.73 -35.54
N MET A 134 -4.04 15.85 -34.65
CA MET A 134 -3.00 16.17 -33.67
C MET A 134 -1.63 15.86 -34.28
N GLN A 135 -0.60 16.63 -33.90
CA GLN A 135 0.77 16.31 -34.31
C GLN A 135 1.10 14.84 -33.96
N PRO A 136 1.63 14.02 -34.89
CA PRO A 136 1.79 12.58 -34.67
C PRO A 136 2.57 12.20 -33.41
N LYS A 137 3.65 12.94 -33.10
CA LYS A 137 4.44 12.73 -31.88
C LYS A 137 3.62 13.02 -30.62
N LEU A 138 2.87 14.12 -30.60
CA LEU A 138 2.00 14.48 -29.48
C LEU A 138 0.86 13.46 -29.32
N LYS A 139 0.24 13.00 -30.42
CA LYS A 139 -0.77 11.95 -30.40
C LYS A 139 -0.26 10.67 -29.75
N GLN A 140 0.96 10.26 -30.08
CA GLN A 140 1.59 9.08 -29.50
C GLN A 140 1.87 9.25 -28.00
N VAL A 141 2.41 10.40 -27.59
CA VAL A 141 2.70 10.70 -26.17
C VAL A 141 1.42 10.81 -25.36
N PHE A 142 0.39 11.48 -25.89
CA PHE A 142 -0.94 11.57 -25.31
C PHE A 142 -1.59 10.21 -25.10
N GLY A 143 -1.67 9.41 -26.17
CA GLY A 143 -2.26 8.07 -26.09
C GLY A 143 -1.53 7.19 -25.09
N LYS A 144 -0.19 7.12 -25.15
CA LYS A 144 0.62 6.32 -24.22
C LYS A 144 0.47 6.79 -22.77
N GLY A 145 0.59 8.09 -22.52
CA GLY A 145 0.54 8.64 -21.16
C GLY A 145 -0.84 8.47 -20.51
N LEU A 146 -1.93 8.68 -21.25
CA LEU A 146 -3.30 8.47 -20.76
C LEU A 146 -3.55 7.00 -20.40
N ILE A 147 -3.18 6.08 -21.29
CA ILE A 147 -3.35 4.64 -21.08
C ILE A 147 -2.51 4.18 -19.90
N LYS A 148 -1.25 4.61 -19.83
CA LYS A 148 -0.34 4.27 -18.74
C LYS A 148 -0.86 4.77 -17.39
N ALA A 149 -1.33 6.02 -17.30
CA ALA A 149 -1.94 6.57 -16.09
C ALA A 149 -3.16 5.76 -15.63
N ALA A 150 -4.04 5.37 -16.56
CA ALA A 150 -5.22 4.58 -16.22
C ALA A 150 -4.86 3.16 -15.74
N MET A 151 -3.89 2.50 -16.37
CA MET A 151 -3.47 1.15 -15.98
C MET A 151 -2.71 1.11 -14.66
N THR A 152 -1.78 2.04 -14.44
CA THR A 152 -0.92 2.02 -13.24
C THR A 152 -1.70 2.35 -11.98
N THR A 153 -2.73 3.20 -12.09
CA THR A 153 -3.54 3.61 -10.94
C THR A 153 -4.86 2.85 -10.80
N GLY A 154 -5.34 2.18 -11.85
CA GLY A 154 -6.71 1.62 -11.88
C GLY A 154 -7.75 2.74 -12.01
N ALA A 155 -7.49 3.73 -12.86
CA ALA A 155 -8.39 4.86 -13.06
C ALA A 155 -9.58 4.52 -13.97
N TRP A 156 -10.70 5.20 -13.75
CA TRP A 156 -11.76 5.32 -14.73
C TRP A 156 -11.48 6.51 -15.67
N ILE A 157 -11.81 6.36 -16.95
CA ILE A 157 -11.72 7.44 -17.94
C ILE A 157 -13.13 7.86 -18.34
N PHE A 158 -13.48 9.12 -18.05
CA PHE A 158 -14.73 9.74 -18.51
C PHE A 158 -14.50 10.53 -19.79
N THR A 159 -15.35 10.30 -20.79
CA THR A 159 -15.30 11.03 -22.07
C THR A 159 -16.72 11.39 -22.53
N GLY A 160 -16.81 12.10 -23.66
CA GLY A 160 -18.10 12.39 -24.32
C GLY A 160 -18.73 11.20 -25.06
N GLY A 161 -18.06 10.03 -25.13
CA GLY A 161 -18.58 8.78 -25.70
C GLY A 161 -18.78 8.72 -27.22
N VAL A 162 -18.95 9.85 -27.90
CA VAL A 162 -19.10 9.92 -29.36
C VAL A 162 -17.75 10.00 -30.07
N SER A 163 -17.64 9.40 -31.26
CA SER A 163 -16.37 9.27 -31.99
C SER A 163 -15.99 10.53 -32.77
N THR A 164 -16.01 11.69 -32.11
CA THR A 164 -15.66 12.99 -32.70
C THR A 164 -14.56 13.70 -31.89
N GLY A 165 -13.79 14.57 -32.56
CA GLY A 165 -12.77 15.42 -31.96
C GLY A 165 -11.78 14.66 -31.08
N VAL A 166 -11.61 15.09 -29.83
CA VAL A 166 -10.64 14.48 -28.89
C VAL A 166 -10.97 13.02 -28.58
N ILE A 167 -12.25 12.66 -28.55
CA ILE A 167 -12.69 11.32 -28.15
C ILE A 167 -12.27 10.28 -29.19
N ARG A 168 -12.16 10.67 -30.47
CA ARG A 168 -11.55 9.83 -31.51
C ARG A 168 -10.10 9.47 -31.16
N HIS A 169 -9.27 10.44 -30.75
CA HIS A 169 -7.87 10.20 -30.37
C HIS A 169 -7.76 9.34 -29.09
N VAL A 170 -8.66 9.51 -28.12
CA VAL A 170 -8.75 8.64 -26.94
C VAL A 170 -9.14 7.20 -27.36
N GLY A 171 -10.12 7.07 -28.25
CA GLY A 171 -10.57 5.78 -28.78
C GLY A 171 -9.48 5.04 -29.55
N ASP A 172 -8.67 5.74 -30.34
CA ASP A 172 -7.48 5.19 -31.01
C ASP A 172 -6.48 4.64 -29.99
N ALA A 173 -6.17 5.39 -28.93
CA ALA A 173 -5.26 4.96 -27.87
C ALA A 173 -5.77 3.72 -27.11
N LEU A 174 -7.07 3.67 -26.80
CA LEU A 174 -7.72 2.51 -26.16
C LEU A 174 -7.66 1.26 -27.05
N LYS A 175 -7.88 1.43 -28.37
CA LYS A 175 -7.82 0.34 -29.36
C LYS A 175 -6.41 -0.22 -29.52
N ASP A 176 -5.42 0.67 -29.65
CA ASP A 176 -4.00 0.30 -29.76
C ASP A 176 -3.53 -0.48 -28.53
N HIS A 177 -4.04 -0.12 -27.36
CA HIS A 177 -3.75 -0.82 -26.12
C HIS A 177 -4.42 -2.21 -26.05
N SER A 178 -5.72 -2.29 -26.36
CA SER A 178 -6.48 -3.55 -26.32
C SER A 178 -5.92 -4.63 -27.23
N SER A 179 -5.25 -4.27 -28.33
CA SER A 179 -4.62 -5.23 -29.23
C SER A 179 -3.29 -5.80 -28.69
N LYS A 180 -2.67 -5.14 -27.71
CA LYS A 180 -1.32 -5.45 -27.21
C LYS A 180 -1.29 -6.03 -25.80
N SER A 181 -2.35 -5.89 -25.03
CA SER A 181 -2.39 -6.31 -23.62
C SER A 181 -3.71 -6.97 -23.22
N ARG A 182 -3.68 -7.75 -22.14
CA ARG A 182 -4.87 -8.42 -21.56
C ARG A 182 -5.66 -7.53 -20.57
N GLY A 183 -5.14 -6.36 -20.21
CA GLY A 183 -5.78 -5.47 -19.23
C GLY A 183 -6.93 -4.68 -19.84
N ARG A 184 -8.14 -4.75 -19.26
CA ARG A 184 -9.26 -3.91 -19.70
C ARG A 184 -9.28 -2.59 -18.91
N ILE A 185 -9.17 -1.48 -19.64
CA ILE A 185 -9.30 -0.13 -19.08
C ILE A 185 -10.78 0.23 -19.02
N CYS A 186 -11.24 0.74 -17.88
CA CYS A 186 -12.62 1.20 -17.73
C CYS A 186 -12.78 2.59 -18.36
N ALA A 187 -13.23 2.62 -19.61
CA ALA A 187 -13.58 3.84 -20.34
C ALA A 187 -15.10 3.97 -20.44
N ILE A 188 -15.64 5.06 -19.88
CA ILE A 188 -17.08 5.33 -19.77
C ILE A 188 -17.41 6.58 -20.61
N GLY A 189 -18.23 6.40 -21.63
CA GLY A 189 -18.72 7.48 -22.49
C GLY A 189 -20.03 8.05 -21.96
N ILE A 190 -20.06 9.33 -21.63
CA ILE A 190 -21.28 10.04 -21.24
C ILE A 190 -21.69 10.96 -22.39
N ALA A 191 -22.71 10.55 -23.13
CA ALA A 191 -23.12 11.19 -24.39
C ALA A 191 -24.58 11.62 -24.35
N PRO A 192 -24.98 12.73 -25.00
CA PRO A 192 -26.39 13.05 -25.17
C PRO A 192 -27.09 12.04 -26.08
N TRP A 193 -28.20 11.45 -25.64
CA TRP A 193 -29.03 10.53 -26.45
C TRP A 193 -29.47 11.16 -27.78
N GLY A 194 -29.77 12.45 -27.76
CA GLY A 194 -30.27 13.20 -28.90
C GLY A 194 -29.30 13.32 -30.09
N ILE A 195 -28.00 13.10 -29.89
CA ILE A 195 -26.98 13.21 -30.95
C ILE A 195 -26.50 11.86 -31.47
N VAL A 196 -26.94 10.74 -30.86
CA VAL A 196 -26.48 9.41 -31.23
C VAL A 196 -27.11 9.01 -32.56
N GLU A 197 -26.27 8.71 -33.55
CA GLU A 197 -26.69 8.15 -34.84
C GLU A 197 -27.25 6.74 -34.62
N ASN A 198 -28.30 6.35 -35.36
CA ASN A 198 -28.94 5.03 -35.26
C ASN A 198 -29.38 4.63 -33.83
N LYS A 199 -29.75 5.62 -33.01
CA LYS A 199 -30.17 5.38 -31.63
C LYS A 199 -31.41 4.48 -31.49
N GLU A 200 -32.24 4.38 -32.52
CA GLU A 200 -33.42 3.51 -32.52
C GLU A 200 -33.03 2.01 -32.40
N ASP A 201 -31.85 1.64 -32.92
CA ASP A 201 -31.30 0.28 -32.79
C ASP A 201 -30.90 -0.06 -31.34
N LEU A 202 -30.76 0.96 -30.49
CA LEU A 202 -30.41 0.84 -29.07
C LEU A 202 -31.65 0.68 -28.17
N ILE A 203 -32.86 0.76 -28.72
CA ILE A 203 -34.08 0.59 -27.91
C ILE A 203 -34.23 -0.89 -27.58
N GLY A 204 -34.31 -1.23 -26.30
CA GLY A 204 -34.40 -2.59 -25.81
C GLY A 204 -34.13 -2.66 -24.31
N LYS A 205 -34.83 -3.56 -23.62
CA LYS A 205 -34.71 -3.76 -22.17
C LYS A 205 -33.91 -5.01 -21.85
N ASP A 206 -32.70 -4.84 -21.30
CA ASP A 206 -31.79 -5.93 -20.92
C ASP A 206 -31.47 -6.89 -22.07
N VAL A 207 -31.27 -6.33 -23.26
CA VAL A 207 -30.96 -7.10 -24.48
C VAL A 207 -29.61 -6.69 -25.04
N THR A 208 -28.98 -7.61 -25.76
CA THR A 208 -27.82 -7.30 -26.59
C THR A 208 -28.30 -6.66 -27.89
N ARG A 209 -27.91 -5.40 -28.13
CA ARG A 209 -28.17 -4.67 -29.36
C ARG A 209 -26.91 -4.58 -30.19
N VAL A 210 -27.08 -4.80 -31.48
CA VAL A 210 -26.04 -4.63 -32.48
C VAL A 210 -26.01 -3.16 -32.89
N TYR A 211 -24.83 -2.55 -32.93
CA TYR A 211 -24.68 -1.14 -33.29
C TYR A 211 -23.60 -0.96 -34.38
N GLN A 212 -23.96 -0.25 -35.43
CA GLN A 212 -23.08 0.01 -36.56
C GLN A 212 -22.39 1.38 -36.40
N THR A 213 -21.06 1.41 -36.52
CA THR A 213 -20.27 2.64 -36.37
C THR A 213 -20.05 3.41 -37.69
N MET A 214 -20.86 3.12 -38.72
CA MET A 214 -20.75 3.80 -40.01
C MET A 214 -21.38 5.18 -39.90
N SER A 215 -20.57 6.23 -40.02
CA SER A 215 -21.07 7.61 -40.04
C SER A 215 -21.79 7.92 -41.34
N ASN A 216 -22.98 8.52 -41.25
CA ASN A 216 -23.68 9.06 -42.43
C ASN A 216 -23.15 10.48 -42.73
N PRO A 217 -22.52 10.73 -43.90
CA PRO A 217 -21.98 12.05 -44.23
C PRO A 217 -23.03 13.17 -44.32
N LEU A 218 -24.30 12.81 -44.54
CA LEU A 218 -25.42 13.75 -44.63
C LEU A 218 -26.07 14.04 -43.27
N SER A 219 -25.72 13.26 -42.24
CA SER A 219 -26.26 13.41 -40.89
C SER A 219 -25.43 14.40 -40.07
N LYS A 220 -26.11 15.13 -39.19
CA LYS A 220 -25.47 15.98 -38.16
C LYS A 220 -25.27 15.25 -36.83
N LEU A 221 -25.70 13.99 -36.75
CA LEU A 221 -25.55 13.13 -35.58
C LEU A 221 -24.14 12.53 -35.54
N SER A 222 -23.84 11.76 -34.50
CA SER A 222 -22.51 11.20 -34.26
C SER A 222 -22.62 9.76 -33.79
N VAL A 223 -21.68 8.94 -34.25
CA VAL A 223 -21.61 7.53 -33.86
C VAL A 223 -20.93 7.37 -32.50
N LEU A 224 -21.36 6.38 -31.72
CA LEU A 224 -20.66 5.98 -30.50
C LEU A 224 -19.26 5.43 -30.82
N ASN A 225 -18.30 5.66 -29.92
CA ASN A 225 -16.93 5.19 -30.10
C ASN A 225 -16.75 3.74 -29.63
N SER A 226 -16.39 2.83 -30.54
CA SER A 226 -16.33 1.39 -30.27
C SER A 226 -15.21 0.90 -29.35
N SER A 227 -14.31 1.78 -28.91
CA SER A 227 -13.25 1.45 -27.96
C SER A 227 -13.66 1.66 -26.50
N HIS A 228 -14.84 2.23 -26.23
CA HIS A 228 -15.35 2.42 -24.87
C HIS A 228 -16.02 1.14 -24.35
N THR A 229 -15.94 0.96 -23.03
CA THR A 229 -16.47 -0.23 -22.35
C THR A 229 -17.90 -0.05 -21.82
N HIS A 230 -18.29 1.19 -21.55
CA HIS A 230 -19.56 1.52 -20.91
C HIS A 230 -20.11 2.84 -21.47
N PHE A 231 -21.43 2.99 -21.52
CA PHE A 231 -22.10 4.21 -21.97
C PHE A 231 -23.25 4.63 -21.06
N ILE A 232 -23.28 5.92 -20.74
CA ILE A 232 -24.41 6.58 -20.08
C ILE A 232 -24.96 7.61 -21.08
N LEU A 233 -26.16 7.36 -21.61
CA LEU A 233 -26.78 8.18 -22.64
C LEU A 233 -27.78 9.14 -21.99
N ALA A 234 -27.37 10.40 -21.82
CA ALA A 234 -28.14 11.43 -21.14
C ALA A 234 -29.24 12.01 -22.04
N ASP A 235 -30.47 12.01 -21.55
CA ASP A 235 -31.65 12.39 -22.33
C ASP A 235 -32.39 13.57 -21.69
N ASN A 236 -32.47 14.66 -22.44
CA ASN A 236 -33.23 15.87 -22.10
C ASN A 236 -34.40 16.11 -23.06
N GLY A 237 -34.77 15.12 -23.89
CA GLY A 237 -35.85 15.23 -24.87
C GLY A 237 -35.52 16.05 -26.13
N THR A 238 -34.26 16.45 -26.33
CA THR A 238 -33.83 17.16 -27.56
C THR A 238 -33.22 16.23 -28.60
N LEU A 239 -33.26 16.63 -29.87
CA LEU A 239 -32.65 15.94 -31.01
C LEU A 239 -31.58 16.83 -31.64
N GLY A 240 -30.39 16.28 -31.89
CA GLY A 240 -29.29 16.97 -32.55
C GLY A 240 -28.65 18.11 -31.73
N LYS A 241 -28.88 18.15 -30.40
CA LYS A 241 -28.31 19.16 -29.50
C LYS A 241 -27.40 18.52 -28.46
N TYR A 242 -26.24 19.15 -28.25
CA TYR A 242 -25.31 18.83 -27.18
C TYR A 242 -25.74 19.48 -25.86
N GLY A 243 -25.23 18.99 -24.73
CA GLY A 243 -25.36 19.62 -23.42
C GLY A 243 -26.22 18.88 -22.41
N ALA A 244 -26.94 17.81 -22.81
CA ALA A 244 -27.72 16.99 -21.86
C ALA A 244 -26.82 16.28 -20.83
N GLU A 245 -25.62 15.93 -21.23
CA GLU A 245 -24.60 15.24 -20.45
C GLU A 245 -23.89 16.13 -19.42
N VAL A 246 -23.84 17.45 -19.63
CA VAL A 246 -22.95 18.35 -18.87
C VAL A 246 -23.26 18.35 -17.38
N LYS A 247 -24.53 18.57 -17.01
CA LYS A 247 -24.95 18.57 -15.60
C LYS A 247 -24.80 17.17 -14.97
N LEU A 248 -25.22 16.14 -15.70
CA LEU A 248 -25.19 14.75 -15.22
C LEU A 248 -23.76 14.29 -14.93
N ARG A 249 -22.84 14.53 -15.88
CA ARG A 249 -21.43 14.19 -15.76
C ARG A 249 -20.79 14.85 -14.54
N ARG A 250 -20.99 16.16 -14.36
CA ARG A 250 -20.45 16.91 -13.23
C ARG A 250 -20.98 16.43 -11.88
N GLN A 251 -22.28 16.14 -11.79
CA GLN A 251 -22.88 15.59 -10.57
C GLN A 251 -22.35 14.19 -10.26
N LEU A 252 -22.12 13.36 -11.29
CA LEU A 252 -21.55 12.03 -11.13
C LEU A 252 -20.07 12.08 -10.72
N GLU A 253 -19.26 12.91 -11.36
CA GLU A 253 -17.85 13.14 -11.00
C GLU A 253 -17.72 13.59 -9.53
N LYS A 254 -18.54 14.56 -9.11
CA LYS A 254 -18.59 15.01 -7.71
C LYS A 254 -19.05 13.92 -6.75
N HIS A 255 -20.00 13.07 -7.15
CA HIS A 255 -20.46 11.99 -6.28
C HIS A 255 -19.42 10.87 -6.13
N ILE A 256 -18.66 10.59 -7.20
CA ILE A 256 -17.55 9.63 -7.19
C ILE A 256 -16.41 10.16 -6.31
N SER A 257 -16.10 11.46 -6.36
CA SER A 257 -15.02 12.05 -5.57
C SER A 257 -15.23 11.92 -4.06
N LEU A 258 -16.49 11.83 -3.62
CA LEU A 258 -16.86 11.63 -2.21
C LEU A 258 -16.75 10.18 -1.74
N GLN A 259 -16.54 9.22 -2.65
CA GLN A 259 -16.42 7.80 -2.31
C GLN A 259 -15.03 7.50 -1.73
N LYS A 260 -14.98 6.74 -0.64
CA LYS A 260 -13.70 6.37 0.00
C LYS A 260 -13.01 5.26 -0.80
N ILE A 261 -11.77 5.48 -1.23
CA ILE A 261 -10.98 4.49 -2.00
C ILE A 261 -10.52 3.35 -1.10
N ASN A 262 -10.09 3.68 0.12
CA ASN A 262 -9.64 2.74 1.14
C ASN A 262 -10.20 3.19 2.49
N THR A 263 -10.84 2.27 3.20
CA THR A 263 -11.37 2.53 4.54
C THR A 263 -10.28 2.98 5.53
N ARG A 264 -9.02 2.59 5.28
CA ARG A 264 -7.83 2.97 6.06
C ARG A 264 -7.28 4.36 5.75
N LEU A 265 -7.30 4.79 4.48
CA LEU A 265 -6.67 6.04 4.05
C LEU A 265 -7.63 7.25 4.13
N GLY A 266 -8.93 7.04 4.35
CA GLY A 266 -9.92 8.10 4.59
C GLY A 266 -10.21 9.04 3.40
N GLN A 267 -9.43 8.96 2.32
CA GLN A 267 -9.51 9.86 1.17
C GLN A 267 -10.58 9.45 0.16
N GLY A 268 -11.24 10.48 -0.37
CA GLY A 268 -12.15 10.39 -1.50
C GLY A 268 -11.43 10.09 -2.82
N VAL A 269 -12.15 9.68 -3.87
CA VAL A 269 -11.56 9.46 -5.19
C VAL A 269 -11.03 10.79 -5.76
N PRO A 270 -9.73 10.92 -6.06
CA PRO A 270 -9.19 12.10 -6.71
C PRO A 270 -9.72 12.19 -8.14
N VAL A 271 -10.11 13.39 -8.57
CA VAL A 271 -10.62 13.66 -9.92
C VAL A 271 -9.71 14.68 -10.59
N VAL A 272 -9.34 14.45 -11.85
CA VAL A 272 -8.49 15.34 -12.65
C VAL A 272 -9.10 15.56 -14.03
N GLY A 273 -9.11 16.81 -14.46
CA GLY A 273 -9.58 17.20 -15.79
C GLY A 273 -8.43 17.21 -16.78
N LEU A 274 -8.53 16.50 -17.90
CA LEU A 274 -7.52 16.51 -18.95
C LEU A 274 -8.05 17.26 -20.18
N ILE A 275 -7.42 18.38 -20.51
CA ILE A 275 -7.83 19.29 -21.58
C ILE A 275 -6.95 19.09 -22.81
N VAL A 276 -7.59 18.83 -23.95
CA VAL A 276 -6.93 18.65 -25.24
C VAL A 276 -7.68 19.45 -26.31
N GLU A 277 -6.97 20.27 -27.08
CA GLU A 277 -7.54 21.22 -28.05
C GLU A 277 -8.65 22.08 -27.41
N GLY A 278 -9.88 22.05 -27.94
CA GLY A 278 -11.04 22.75 -27.41
C GLY A 278 -11.46 24.00 -28.18
N GLY A 279 -12.78 24.14 -28.26
CA GLY A 279 -13.44 25.40 -28.60
C GLY A 279 -13.55 26.34 -27.38
N PRO A 280 -14.23 27.50 -27.54
CA PRO A 280 -14.34 28.52 -26.48
C PRO A 280 -15.06 27.99 -25.21
N ASN A 281 -16.01 27.07 -25.37
CA ASN A 281 -16.72 26.43 -24.25
C ASN A 281 -15.79 25.65 -23.33
N VAL A 282 -14.64 25.16 -23.81
CA VAL A 282 -13.68 24.42 -22.99
C VAL A 282 -13.05 25.32 -21.93
N ILE A 283 -12.83 26.61 -22.23
CA ILE A 283 -12.33 27.58 -21.24
C ILE A 283 -13.37 27.78 -20.12
N SER A 284 -14.66 27.82 -20.47
CA SER A 284 -15.74 27.85 -19.47
C SER A 284 -15.79 26.58 -18.63
N ILE A 285 -15.63 25.40 -19.23
CA ILE A 285 -15.55 24.12 -18.50
C ILE A 285 -14.38 24.14 -17.51
N VAL A 286 -13.20 24.60 -17.94
CA VAL A 286 -12.04 24.75 -17.05
C VAL A 286 -12.37 25.67 -15.88
N LEU A 287 -12.98 26.84 -16.12
CA LEU A 287 -13.37 27.73 -15.03
C LEU A 287 -14.35 27.07 -14.05
N GLU A 288 -15.30 26.30 -14.56
CA GLU A 288 -16.27 25.56 -13.75
C GLU A 288 -15.57 24.50 -12.89
N CYS A 289 -14.64 23.71 -13.45
CA CYS A 289 -13.83 22.74 -12.71
C CYS A 289 -13.05 23.40 -11.56
N LEU A 290 -12.41 24.54 -11.83
CA LEU A 290 -11.62 25.28 -10.84
C LEU A 290 -12.46 25.92 -9.74
N ARG A 291 -13.76 26.16 -10.01
CA ARG A 291 -14.73 26.73 -9.04
C ARG A 291 -15.45 25.67 -8.21
N GLU A 292 -15.19 24.39 -8.45
CA GLU A 292 -15.80 23.33 -7.63
C GLU A 292 -15.36 23.37 -6.17
N GLU A 293 -16.17 22.76 -5.33
CA GLU A 293 -15.87 22.50 -3.93
C GLU A 293 -16.04 20.99 -3.66
N PRO A 294 -14.92 20.26 -3.44
CA PRO A 294 -13.53 20.71 -3.56
C PRO A 294 -13.12 21.03 -5.02
N PRO A 295 -12.11 21.89 -5.26
CA PRO A 295 -11.70 22.26 -6.61
C PRO A 295 -11.13 21.08 -7.39
N LEU A 296 -11.41 21.03 -8.70
CA LEU A 296 -10.96 19.97 -9.60
C LEU A 296 -9.70 20.43 -10.37
N PRO A 297 -8.51 19.85 -10.10
CA PRO A 297 -7.28 20.23 -10.79
C PRO A 297 -7.31 19.80 -12.26
N VAL A 298 -6.74 20.65 -13.12
CA VAL A 298 -6.77 20.45 -14.58
C VAL A 298 -5.36 20.33 -15.17
N VAL A 299 -5.20 19.40 -16.10
CA VAL A 299 -4.00 19.22 -16.92
C VAL A 299 -4.28 19.70 -18.34
N ILE A 300 -3.46 20.60 -18.84
CA ILE A 300 -3.59 21.19 -20.17
C ILE A 300 -2.50 20.63 -21.07
N CYS A 301 -2.90 20.07 -22.22
CA CYS A 301 -1.98 19.53 -23.21
C CYS A 301 -1.52 20.64 -24.17
N ASP A 302 -0.37 21.26 -23.89
CA ASP A 302 0.20 22.33 -24.72
C ASP A 302 0.60 21.80 -26.11
N GLY A 303 0.32 22.57 -27.15
CA GLY A 303 0.56 22.19 -28.55
C GLY A 303 -0.53 21.30 -29.15
N SER A 304 -1.62 21.03 -28.42
CA SER A 304 -2.79 20.33 -28.96
C SER A 304 -3.75 21.23 -29.74
N GLY A 305 -3.61 22.55 -29.63
CA GLY A 305 -4.35 23.52 -30.44
C GLY A 305 -5.36 24.37 -29.66
N ARG A 306 -5.76 25.48 -30.30
CA ARG A 306 -6.93 26.32 -29.96
C ARG A 306 -7.05 26.68 -28.46
N ALA A 307 -8.09 26.22 -27.76
CA ALA A 307 -8.30 26.61 -26.36
C ALA A 307 -7.16 26.16 -25.43
N SER A 308 -6.63 24.95 -25.64
CA SER A 308 -5.51 24.40 -24.86
C SER A 308 -4.25 25.27 -24.95
N ASP A 309 -3.91 25.73 -26.16
CA ASP A 309 -2.74 26.59 -26.38
C ASP A 309 -2.94 28.00 -25.80
N ILE A 310 -4.16 28.55 -25.90
CA ILE A 310 -4.52 29.84 -25.29
C ILE A 310 -4.40 29.78 -23.76
N LEU A 311 -4.91 28.71 -23.14
CA LEU A 311 -4.78 28.50 -21.69
C LEU A 311 -3.32 28.30 -21.29
N SER A 312 -2.55 27.53 -22.07
CA SER A 312 -1.12 27.28 -21.83
C SER A 312 -0.28 28.55 -21.93
N PHE A 313 -0.60 29.43 -22.89
CA PHE A 313 0.00 30.75 -23.05
C PHE A 313 -0.33 31.64 -21.85
N ALA A 314 -1.62 31.77 -21.50
CA ALA A 314 -2.05 32.58 -20.36
C ALA A 314 -1.39 32.11 -19.06
N HIS A 315 -1.32 30.79 -18.83
CA HIS A 315 -0.67 30.22 -17.66
C HIS A 315 0.83 30.56 -17.62
N LYS A 316 1.53 30.57 -18.76
CA LYS A 316 2.96 30.88 -18.81
C LYS A 316 3.26 32.33 -18.45
N TYR A 317 2.43 33.26 -18.89
CA TYR A 317 2.68 34.70 -18.78
C TYR A 317 1.87 35.43 -17.71
N SER A 318 0.97 34.74 -17.01
CA SER A 318 0.28 35.28 -15.85
C SER A 318 1.16 35.22 -14.60
N GLU A 319 1.22 36.33 -13.87
CA GLU A 319 1.78 36.42 -12.52
C GLU A 319 0.82 35.82 -11.48
N GLU A 320 1.26 35.72 -10.22
CA GLU A 320 0.42 35.31 -9.10
C GLU A 320 -0.78 36.26 -8.95
N GLY A 321 -1.98 35.71 -8.82
CA GLY A 321 -3.23 36.49 -8.80
C GLY A 321 -3.88 36.75 -10.17
N GLY A 322 -3.32 36.21 -11.25
CA GLY A 322 -3.98 36.27 -12.56
C GLY A 322 -3.74 37.57 -13.33
N ILE A 323 -2.61 38.24 -13.12
CA ILE A 323 -2.28 39.53 -13.78
C ILE A 323 -1.39 39.27 -14.99
N ILE A 324 -1.68 39.94 -16.11
CA ILE A 324 -0.89 39.91 -17.35
C ILE A 324 -0.62 41.36 -17.79
N SER A 325 0.57 41.62 -18.33
CA SER A 325 0.95 42.95 -18.84
C SER A 325 0.02 43.43 -19.97
N GLU A 326 -0.17 44.74 -20.09
CA GLU A 326 -1.10 45.31 -21.09
C GLU A 326 -0.75 44.93 -22.53
N SER A 327 0.54 44.89 -22.86
CA SER A 327 1.01 44.50 -24.20
C SER A 327 0.66 43.04 -24.53
N LEU A 328 0.81 42.13 -23.56
CA LEU A 328 0.46 40.72 -23.72
C LEU A 328 -1.05 40.51 -23.71
N ARG A 329 -1.81 41.34 -22.98
CA ARG A 329 -3.27 41.34 -22.98
C ARG A 329 -3.81 41.63 -24.38
N ASP A 330 -3.31 42.66 -25.05
CA ASP A 330 -3.75 43.01 -26.40
C ASP A 330 -3.39 41.91 -27.41
N GLN A 331 -2.19 41.32 -27.29
CA GLN A 331 -1.80 40.17 -28.10
C GLN A 331 -2.71 38.95 -27.87
N LEU A 332 -3.07 38.66 -26.62
CA LEU A 332 -3.93 37.53 -26.27
C LEU A 332 -5.37 37.74 -26.78
N LEU A 333 -5.89 38.97 -26.70
CA LEU A 333 -7.19 39.32 -27.29
C LEU A 333 -7.21 39.11 -28.80
N VAL A 334 -6.18 39.58 -29.52
CA VAL A 334 -6.05 39.36 -30.97
C VAL A 334 -5.96 37.87 -31.29
N THR A 335 -5.25 37.10 -30.46
CA THR A 335 -5.13 35.65 -30.61
C THR A 335 -6.49 34.98 -30.45
N ILE A 336 -7.24 35.30 -29.38
CA ILE A 336 -8.60 34.80 -29.15
C ILE A 336 -9.53 35.12 -30.34
N GLN A 337 -9.47 36.36 -30.85
CA GLN A 337 -10.28 36.77 -32.00
C GLN A 337 -9.98 35.91 -33.24
N LYS A 338 -8.69 35.71 -33.54
CA LYS A 338 -8.24 34.92 -34.70
C LYS A 338 -8.54 33.43 -34.54
N THR A 339 -8.36 32.86 -33.36
CA THR A 339 -8.51 31.42 -33.11
C THR A 339 -9.97 30.95 -33.13
N PHE A 340 -10.91 31.80 -32.69
CA PHE A 340 -12.34 31.45 -32.61
C PHE A 340 -13.24 32.22 -33.58
N ASN A 341 -12.66 33.08 -34.44
CA ASN A 341 -13.39 34.00 -35.32
C ASN A 341 -14.42 34.86 -34.55
N TYR A 342 -14.01 35.37 -33.39
CA TYR A 342 -14.86 36.16 -32.50
C TYR A 342 -14.76 37.66 -32.79
N ASN A 343 -15.87 38.37 -32.58
CA ASN A 343 -15.84 39.82 -32.57
C ASN A 343 -15.13 40.34 -31.31
N ARG A 344 -14.80 41.63 -31.28
CA ARG A 344 -14.04 42.23 -30.18
C ARG A 344 -14.73 42.04 -28.83
N ASN A 345 -16.05 42.18 -28.75
CA ASN A 345 -16.80 42.01 -27.50
C ASN A 345 -16.79 40.57 -27.00
N GLN A 346 -17.00 39.59 -27.88
CA GLN A 346 -16.93 38.17 -27.56
C GLN A 346 -15.53 37.76 -27.09
N ALA A 347 -14.48 38.29 -27.73
CA ALA A 347 -13.10 38.03 -27.30
C ALA A 347 -12.81 38.64 -25.92
N HIS A 348 -13.32 39.83 -25.61
CA HIS A 348 -13.20 40.42 -24.28
C HIS A 348 -13.93 39.60 -23.21
N GLN A 349 -15.12 39.08 -23.52
CA GLN A 349 -15.86 38.20 -22.61
C GLN A 349 -15.08 36.91 -22.34
N LEU A 350 -14.55 36.25 -23.38
CA LEU A 350 -13.78 35.02 -23.22
C LEU A 350 -12.45 35.27 -22.51
N PHE A 351 -11.80 36.41 -22.77
CA PHE A 351 -10.61 36.84 -22.04
C PHE A 351 -10.90 37.01 -20.55
N ALA A 352 -12.03 37.61 -20.17
CA ALA A 352 -12.41 37.73 -18.76
C ALA A 352 -12.56 36.37 -18.07
N ILE A 353 -13.17 35.38 -18.74
CA ILE A 353 -13.28 33.99 -18.24
C ILE A 353 -11.88 33.36 -18.12
N LEU A 354 -11.03 33.55 -19.13
CA LEU A 354 -9.66 33.04 -19.12
C LEU A 354 -8.84 33.60 -17.94
N MET A 355 -8.92 34.90 -17.70
CA MET A 355 -8.21 35.54 -16.59
C MET A 355 -8.75 35.09 -15.23
N GLU A 356 -10.03 34.79 -15.14
CA GLU A 356 -10.62 34.20 -13.94
C GLU A 356 -10.06 32.79 -13.67
N CYS A 357 -9.81 31.98 -14.70
CA CYS A 357 -9.08 30.71 -14.54
C CYS A 357 -7.67 30.94 -13.99
N MET A 358 -6.97 31.96 -14.49
CA MET A 358 -5.58 32.27 -14.09
C MET A 358 -5.47 32.77 -12.64
N LYS A 359 -6.56 33.19 -11.99
CA LYS A 359 -6.55 33.48 -10.55
C LYS A 359 -6.28 32.26 -9.68
N LYS A 360 -6.61 31.05 -10.17
CA LYS A 360 -6.36 29.76 -9.51
C LYS A 360 -5.32 28.95 -10.28
N LYS A 361 -4.23 29.61 -10.67
CA LYS A 361 -3.17 29.06 -11.52
C LYS A 361 -2.53 27.79 -10.91
N GLU A 362 -2.45 27.69 -9.60
CA GLU A 362 -1.91 26.56 -8.83
C GLU A 362 -2.65 25.23 -9.09
N LEU A 363 -3.91 25.29 -9.50
CA LEU A 363 -4.73 24.12 -9.85
C LEU A 363 -4.55 23.69 -11.32
N ILE A 364 -3.82 24.47 -12.12
CA ILE A 364 -3.60 24.24 -13.54
C ILE A 364 -2.19 23.72 -13.75
N THR A 365 -2.07 22.52 -14.29
CA THR A 365 -0.78 21.94 -14.70
C THR A 365 -0.69 21.90 -16.22
N VAL A 366 0.33 22.53 -16.80
CA VAL A 366 0.53 22.50 -18.25
C VAL A 366 1.55 21.42 -18.60
N PHE A 367 1.14 20.44 -19.41
CA PHE A 367 2.03 19.45 -20.02
C PHE A 367 2.64 20.02 -21.30
N ARG A 368 3.98 20.02 -21.40
CA ARG A 368 4.72 20.46 -22.59
C ARG A 368 5.60 19.32 -23.11
N MET A 369 5.42 18.97 -24.38
CA MET A 369 6.22 17.92 -25.01
C MET A 369 7.69 18.37 -25.13
N GLY A 370 8.61 17.65 -24.48
CA GLY A 370 10.06 17.87 -24.62
C GLY A 370 10.68 18.85 -23.62
N SER A 371 9.94 19.34 -22.63
CA SER A 371 10.52 20.12 -21.52
C SER A 371 11.23 19.22 -20.50
N GLU A 372 12.40 19.64 -20.01
CA GLU A 372 13.13 18.96 -18.93
C GLU A 372 12.26 18.85 -17.67
N GLY A 373 12.17 17.63 -17.10
CA GLY A 373 11.40 17.35 -15.87
C GLY A 373 9.98 16.79 -16.06
N GLN A 374 9.36 16.92 -17.24
CA GLN A 374 8.07 16.27 -17.55
C GLN A 374 8.29 15.04 -18.44
N GLN A 375 8.48 13.88 -17.81
CA GLN A 375 8.86 12.66 -18.52
C GLN A 375 7.69 11.95 -19.23
N ASP A 376 6.44 12.27 -18.91
CA ASP A 376 5.24 11.66 -19.53
C ASP A 376 3.95 12.43 -19.14
N ILE A 377 2.88 12.33 -19.94
CA ILE A 377 1.56 12.92 -19.59
C ILE A 377 1.01 12.30 -18.30
N GLU A 378 1.29 11.02 -18.07
CA GLU A 378 0.99 10.33 -16.82
C GLU A 378 1.53 11.09 -15.60
N MET A 379 2.79 11.53 -15.66
CA MET A 379 3.43 12.23 -14.55
C MET A 379 2.76 13.59 -14.30
N SER A 380 2.37 14.30 -15.36
CA SER A 380 1.63 15.55 -15.25
C SER A 380 0.26 15.35 -14.59
N ILE A 381 -0.47 14.28 -14.94
CA ILE A 381 -1.75 13.92 -14.32
C ILE A 381 -1.60 13.71 -12.82
N LEU A 382 -0.62 12.91 -12.41
CA LEU A 382 -0.44 12.55 -11.00
C LEU A 382 0.16 13.72 -10.19
N THR A 383 1.05 14.50 -10.79
CA THR A 383 1.60 15.72 -10.16
C THR A 383 0.53 16.79 -9.97
N ALA A 384 -0.39 16.95 -10.93
CA ALA A 384 -1.49 17.89 -10.84
C ALA A 384 -2.41 17.57 -9.66
N LEU A 385 -2.64 16.29 -9.37
CA LEU A 385 -3.44 15.86 -8.23
C LEU A 385 -2.74 16.10 -6.89
N LEU A 386 -1.42 15.90 -6.82
CA LEU A 386 -0.68 16.17 -5.59
C LEU A 386 -0.58 17.67 -5.28
N LYS A 387 -0.32 18.50 -6.29
CA LYS A 387 -0.16 19.96 -6.11
C LYS A 387 -1.50 20.69 -6.07
N GLY A 388 -2.39 20.35 -6.99
CA GLY A 388 -3.66 21.04 -7.20
C GLY A 388 -4.78 20.67 -6.23
N THR A 389 -4.52 19.84 -5.22
CA THR A 389 -5.51 19.59 -4.14
C THR A 389 -5.19 20.36 -2.87
N ASN A 390 -4.07 21.10 -2.82
CA ASN A 390 -3.50 21.68 -1.58
C ASN A 390 -3.45 20.65 -0.43
N ALA A 391 -3.32 19.37 -0.78
CA ALA A 391 -3.29 18.28 0.18
C ALA A 391 -2.05 18.41 1.06
N SER A 392 -2.20 18.09 2.35
CA SER A 392 -1.07 18.03 3.28
C SER A 392 -0.03 17.00 2.81
N ALA A 393 1.23 17.11 3.23
CA ALA A 393 2.25 16.11 2.86
C ALA A 393 1.84 14.65 3.24
N PRO A 394 1.20 14.40 4.41
CA PRO A 394 0.61 13.10 4.74
C PRO A 394 -0.46 12.63 3.75
N ASP A 395 -1.33 13.53 3.31
CA ASP A 395 -2.38 13.23 2.34
C ASP A 395 -1.80 12.91 0.96
N GLN A 396 -0.80 13.67 0.54
CA GLN A 396 -0.05 13.41 -0.70
C GLN A 396 0.64 12.04 -0.65
N LEU A 397 1.22 11.68 0.50
CA LEU A 397 1.86 10.38 0.69
C LEU A 397 0.83 9.25 0.63
N SER A 398 -0.34 9.45 1.24
CA SER A 398 -1.47 8.52 1.21
C SER A 398 -1.99 8.30 -0.21
N LEU A 399 -2.09 9.34 -1.03
CA LEU A 399 -2.46 9.25 -2.45
C LEU A 399 -1.41 8.49 -3.26
N ALA A 400 -0.13 8.86 -3.13
CA ALA A 400 0.97 8.18 -3.82
C ALA A 400 1.03 6.70 -3.44
N LEU A 401 0.82 6.41 -2.15
CA LEU A 401 0.69 5.06 -1.63
C LEU A 401 -0.51 4.40 -2.29
N ALA A 402 -1.72 4.96 -2.28
CA ALA A 402 -2.90 4.36 -2.92
C ALA A 402 -2.66 3.96 -4.39
N TRP A 403 -1.99 4.83 -5.16
CA TRP A 403 -1.65 4.62 -6.57
C TRP A 403 -0.48 3.68 -6.84
N ASN A 404 0.26 3.25 -5.83
CA ASN A 404 1.50 2.47 -5.97
C ASN A 404 2.62 3.21 -6.70
N ARG A 405 2.74 4.52 -6.49
CA ARG A 405 3.69 5.38 -7.21
C ARG A 405 4.78 5.95 -6.31
N VAL A 406 5.75 5.08 -6.01
CA VAL A 406 6.91 5.38 -5.16
C VAL A 406 7.82 6.43 -5.79
N ASP A 407 7.91 6.46 -7.12
CA ASP A 407 8.68 7.42 -7.90
C ASP A 407 8.16 8.85 -7.69
N ILE A 408 6.84 9.02 -7.60
CA ILE A 408 6.21 10.31 -7.33
C ILE A 408 6.41 10.72 -5.88
N ALA A 409 6.23 9.80 -4.93
CA ALA A 409 6.51 10.09 -3.53
C ALA A 409 7.97 10.57 -3.34
N ARG A 410 8.93 9.88 -3.95
CA ARG A 410 10.35 10.27 -3.91
C ARG A 410 10.62 11.64 -4.54
N SER A 411 10.02 11.93 -5.68
CA SER A 411 10.32 13.12 -6.50
C SER A 411 9.44 14.34 -6.24
N GLN A 412 8.35 14.22 -5.47
CA GLN A 412 7.47 15.35 -5.15
C GLN A 412 7.29 15.57 -3.64
N ILE A 413 7.35 14.51 -2.82
CA ILE A 413 7.08 14.61 -1.38
C ILE A 413 8.40 14.66 -0.59
N PHE A 414 9.31 13.72 -0.84
CA PHE A 414 10.59 13.61 -0.14
C PHE A 414 11.72 14.50 -0.70
N VAL A 415 11.43 15.43 -1.60
CA VAL A 415 12.43 16.35 -2.20
C VAL A 415 12.97 17.35 -1.18
N PHE A 416 12.13 17.79 -0.24
CA PHE A 416 12.50 18.79 0.77
C PHE A 416 13.23 18.22 1.98
N GLY A 417 14.02 17.13 1.79
CA GLY A 417 14.75 16.38 2.82
C GLY A 417 15.78 17.15 3.66
N HIS A 418 15.76 18.49 3.66
CA HIS A 418 16.64 19.36 4.43
C HIS A 418 15.94 20.25 5.48
N HIS A 419 14.60 20.30 5.53
CA HIS A 419 13.88 21.05 6.57
C HIS A 419 13.34 20.18 7.72
N TRP A 420 13.36 18.86 7.55
CA TRP A 420 12.90 17.91 8.56
C TRP A 420 14.12 17.28 9.23
N PRO A 421 14.36 17.54 10.53
CA PRO A 421 15.53 17.00 11.20
C PRO A 421 15.50 15.47 11.20
N PRO A 422 16.66 14.80 11.11
CA PRO A 422 16.74 13.36 11.29
C PRO A 422 16.12 12.97 12.63
N LEU A 423 15.22 11.98 12.62
CA LEU A 423 14.49 11.51 13.81
C LEU A 423 15.38 11.04 14.98
N GLY A 424 16.70 10.92 14.79
CA GLY A 424 17.66 10.63 15.85
C GLY A 424 17.93 11.78 16.82
N SER A 425 17.39 12.98 16.58
CA SER A 425 17.59 14.17 17.44
C SER A 425 16.69 14.23 18.69
N LEU A 426 15.76 13.29 18.86
CA LEU A 426 14.83 13.25 20.01
C LEU A 426 15.29 12.30 21.13
N THR A 427 16.43 11.62 21.00
CA THR A 427 17.03 10.89 22.11
C THR A 427 17.82 11.86 22.98
N ALA A 428 17.47 11.94 24.27
CA ALA A 428 18.13 12.77 25.28
C ALA A 428 19.66 12.60 25.27
N PRO A 429 20.44 13.66 25.57
CA PRO A 429 21.89 13.54 25.62
C PRO A 429 22.31 12.75 26.86
N ASP A 430 23.13 11.73 26.64
CA ASP A 430 23.91 11.05 27.67
C ASP A 430 24.70 12.07 28.50
N GLY A 431 24.75 11.80 29.80
CA GLY A 431 25.28 12.70 30.80
C GLY A 431 26.74 13.10 30.55
N THR A 432 26.95 14.40 30.35
CA THR A 432 28.16 15.11 30.80
C THR A 432 27.81 16.59 30.94
N ALA A 433 27.86 17.08 32.17
CA ALA A 433 27.53 18.46 32.49
C ALA A 433 28.61 19.43 31.97
N PRO A 434 28.23 20.61 31.45
CA PRO A 434 29.08 21.77 31.48
C PRO A 434 28.58 22.80 32.51
N GLU A 435 29.56 23.41 33.16
CA GLU A 435 29.44 24.34 34.28
C GLU A 435 28.57 25.57 33.95
N LYS A 436 27.70 25.94 34.89
CA LYS A 436 26.95 27.21 34.86
C LYS A 436 27.82 28.35 35.38
N GLU A 437 28.21 29.28 34.51
CA GLU A 437 28.64 30.60 34.92
C GLU A 437 27.48 31.45 35.43
N LYS A 438 27.77 32.18 36.51
CA LYS A 438 26.87 32.99 37.34
C LYS A 438 26.39 34.23 36.60
N LYS A 439 25.11 34.60 36.81
CA LYS A 439 24.70 36.01 37.03
C LYS A 439 23.55 36.09 38.03
N SER A 440 23.70 37.06 38.93
CA SER A 440 23.06 37.26 40.24
C SER A 440 21.61 37.77 40.18
N PRO A 441 20.79 37.56 41.21
CA PRO A 441 19.47 38.20 41.37
C PRO A 441 19.46 39.29 42.46
N ALA A 442 18.56 40.28 42.33
CA ALA A 442 18.17 41.20 43.40
C ALA A 442 16.72 41.71 43.17
N PRO A 443 15.99 42.22 44.19
CA PRO A 443 15.52 41.45 45.32
C PRO A 443 14.02 41.67 45.67
N GLN A 444 13.44 40.62 46.27
CA GLN A 444 12.37 40.53 47.30
C GLN A 444 11.47 41.74 47.65
N THR A 445 10.19 41.43 47.89
CA THR A 445 9.44 41.96 49.05
C THR A 445 8.59 40.87 49.72
N LYS A 446 8.42 41.04 51.04
CA LYS A 446 8.10 40.08 52.11
C LYS A 446 6.60 39.92 52.41
N ALA A 447 6.24 38.76 52.99
CA ALA A 447 5.46 38.56 54.26
C ALA A 447 4.71 37.21 54.23
N ALA A 448 4.34 36.50 55.30
CA ALA A 448 4.78 36.35 56.68
C ALA A 448 4.08 35.07 57.23
N ARG A 449 4.84 34.24 57.94
CA ARG A 449 4.52 33.29 59.03
C ARG A 449 3.20 32.47 59.06
N GLY A 450 3.38 31.16 59.21
CA GLY A 450 2.45 30.27 59.93
C GLY A 450 2.93 28.81 59.99
N LYS A 451 3.61 28.42 61.08
CA LYS A 451 4.04 27.02 61.34
C LYS A 451 2.87 26.22 61.94
N GLY A 452 2.49 25.12 61.30
CA GLY A 452 1.65 24.06 61.85
C GLY A 452 2.13 22.69 61.39
N LYS A 453 2.62 21.85 62.31
CA LYS A 453 3.13 20.49 62.05
C LYS A 453 1.97 19.57 61.65
N GLY A 454 2.10 18.90 60.50
CA GLY A 454 1.19 17.83 60.05
C GLY A 454 1.93 16.80 59.20
N LYS A 455 2.06 15.58 59.74
CA LYS A 455 2.64 14.37 59.13
C LYS A 455 2.07 14.14 57.71
N LYS A 456 2.90 14.13 56.66
CA LYS A 456 2.50 13.70 55.29
C LYS A 456 3.31 12.48 54.86
N LYS A 457 2.58 11.38 54.63
CA LYS A 457 3.02 10.20 53.88
C LYS A 457 3.50 10.64 52.49
N GLY A 458 4.68 10.18 52.08
CA GLY A 458 5.17 10.31 50.72
C GLY A 458 4.39 9.38 49.79
N GLY A 459 3.50 9.96 48.99
CA GLY A 459 3.05 9.37 47.74
C GLY A 459 3.85 10.04 46.62
N LYS A 460 4.64 9.27 45.87
CA LYS A 460 5.17 9.69 44.57
C LYS A 460 3.95 10.00 43.68
N GLY A 461 3.70 11.29 43.45
CA GLY A 461 2.78 11.73 42.42
C GLY A 461 3.35 11.36 41.06
N LYS A 462 2.52 10.77 40.21
CA LYS A 462 2.76 10.56 38.79
C LYS A 462 2.97 11.95 38.18
N GLU A 463 4.16 12.25 37.66
CA GLU A 463 4.33 13.40 36.78
C GLU A 463 3.50 13.09 35.51
N GLU A 464 2.46 13.89 35.28
CA GLU A 464 1.78 13.88 33.98
C GLU A 464 2.80 14.36 32.95
N PRO A 465 2.88 13.72 31.76
CA PRO A 465 3.79 14.16 30.71
C PRO A 465 3.48 15.63 30.39
N GLU A 466 4.49 16.49 30.48
CA GLU A 466 4.36 17.90 30.10
C GLU A 466 3.76 17.98 28.68
N GLU A 467 2.60 18.61 28.56
CA GLU A 467 1.91 18.76 27.29
C GLU A 467 2.79 19.65 26.39
N GLU A 468 3.35 19.07 25.32
CA GLU A 468 4.33 19.74 24.47
C GLU A 468 3.69 20.91 23.69
N THR A 469 3.91 22.15 24.12
CA THR A 469 3.25 23.34 23.54
C THR A 469 3.97 23.95 22.34
N ASP A 470 5.14 23.44 21.92
CA ASP A 470 5.87 23.99 20.77
C ASP A 470 5.23 23.56 19.43
N PRO A 471 4.68 24.50 18.63
CA PRO A 471 4.01 24.18 17.37
C PRO A 471 4.91 23.46 16.36
N ARG A 472 6.23 23.71 16.36
CA ARG A 472 7.16 23.03 15.43
C ARG A 472 7.37 21.57 15.81
N LYS A 473 7.38 21.28 17.11
CA LYS A 473 7.55 19.91 17.62
C LYS A 473 6.26 19.11 17.47
N LEU A 474 5.10 19.74 17.60
CA LEU A 474 3.80 19.18 17.25
C LEU A 474 3.67 18.83 15.76
N GLU A 475 4.09 19.73 14.86
CA GLU A 475 4.12 19.46 13.42
C GLU A 475 5.05 18.28 13.08
N LEU A 476 6.23 18.24 13.72
CA LEU A 476 7.16 17.12 13.57
C LEU A 476 6.54 15.80 14.07
N LEU A 477 5.93 15.79 15.25
CA LEU A 477 5.25 14.60 15.79
C LEU A 477 4.14 14.12 14.86
N ASN A 478 3.34 15.04 14.33
CA ASN A 478 2.27 14.71 13.38
C ASN A 478 2.83 14.10 12.08
N TRP A 479 3.96 14.62 11.59
CA TRP A 479 4.65 14.05 10.44
C TRP A 479 5.18 12.64 10.73
N VAL A 480 5.83 12.44 11.89
CA VAL A 480 6.33 11.12 12.30
C VAL A 480 5.18 10.10 12.43
N ASN A 481 4.08 10.48 13.08
CA ASN A 481 2.89 9.64 13.18
C ASN A 481 2.32 9.30 11.79
N SER A 482 2.34 10.26 10.86
CA SER A 482 1.91 10.05 9.47
C SER A 482 2.82 9.09 8.71
N LEU A 483 4.14 9.16 8.93
CA LEU A 483 5.11 8.22 8.34
C LEU A 483 4.93 6.80 8.90
N GLU A 484 4.68 6.66 10.20
CA GLU A 484 4.39 5.36 10.81
C GLU A 484 3.07 4.78 10.29
N GLN A 485 2.03 5.61 10.14
CA GLN A 485 0.78 5.18 9.52
C GLN A 485 0.98 4.75 8.05
N ALA A 486 1.73 5.54 7.27
CA ALA A 486 2.07 5.18 5.90
C ALA A 486 2.91 3.89 5.82
N MET A 487 3.78 3.64 6.80
CA MET A 487 4.53 2.38 6.90
C MET A 487 3.58 1.19 7.12
N LEU A 488 2.63 1.32 8.04
CA LEU A 488 1.64 0.29 8.30
C LEU A 488 0.79 0.00 7.05
N ASP A 489 0.31 1.05 6.37
CA ASP A 489 -0.47 0.90 5.14
C ASP A 489 0.34 0.31 3.99
N ALA A 490 1.64 0.65 3.88
CA ALA A 490 2.54 0.07 2.89
C ALA A 490 2.77 -1.43 3.13
N LEU A 491 2.90 -1.85 4.38
CA LEU A 491 2.99 -3.25 4.77
C LEU A 491 1.67 -3.98 4.43
N VAL A 492 0.53 -3.47 4.90
CA VAL A 492 -0.79 -4.05 4.64
C VAL A 492 -1.07 -4.23 3.15
N LEU A 493 -0.68 -3.26 2.32
CA LEU A 493 -0.93 -3.26 0.87
C LEU A 493 0.16 -3.95 0.04
N ASP A 494 1.14 -4.61 0.68
CA ASP A 494 2.26 -5.33 0.04
C ASP A 494 3.16 -4.48 -0.86
N ARG A 495 3.36 -3.20 -0.49
CA ARG A 495 4.10 -2.22 -1.31
C ARG A 495 5.56 -2.12 -0.86
N VAL A 496 6.37 -3.10 -1.25
CA VAL A 496 7.78 -3.22 -0.85
C VAL A 496 8.60 -1.96 -1.14
N ASP A 497 8.41 -1.33 -2.31
CA ASP A 497 9.17 -0.12 -2.66
C ASP A 497 8.84 1.07 -1.76
N PHE A 498 7.59 1.18 -1.27
CA PHE A 498 7.20 2.19 -0.28
C PHE A 498 7.81 1.90 1.08
N VAL A 499 7.80 0.63 1.53
CA VAL A 499 8.49 0.24 2.78
C VAL A 499 9.98 0.61 2.70
N LYS A 500 10.63 0.33 1.57
CA LYS A 500 12.01 0.73 1.31
C LYS A 500 12.20 2.24 1.39
N LEU A 501 11.37 3.01 0.68
CA LEU A 501 11.42 4.48 0.67
C LEU A 501 11.23 5.06 2.08
N LEU A 502 10.28 4.54 2.86
CA LEU A 502 9.99 5.04 4.20
C LEU A 502 11.13 4.75 5.19
N ILE A 503 11.76 3.56 5.09
CA ILE A 503 12.97 3.26 5.89
C ILE A 503 14.13 4.18 5.48
N GLU A 504 14.33 4.42 4.18
CA GLU A 504 15.35 5.37 3.68
C GLU A 504 15.13 6.81 4.18
N ASN A 505 13.88 7.19 4.47
CA ASN A 505 13.50 8.53 4.93
C ASN A 505 13.23 8.61 6.46
N GLY A 506 13.76 7.67 7.24
CA GLY A 506 13.87 7.82 8.70
C GLY A 506 12.88 7.06 9.56
N VAL A 507 12.04 6.17 8.99
CA VAL A 507 11.21 5.28 9.82
C VAL A 507 12.09 4.24 10.53
N ASN A 508 12.18 4.34 11.86
CA ASN A 508 12.89 3.36 12.69
C ASN A 508 11.98 2.17 12.99
N MET A 509 12.34 1.00 12.47
CA MET A 509 11.56 -0.23 12.63
C MET A 509 11.47 -0.74 14.08
N GLN A 510 12.46 -0.43 14.94
CA GLN A 510 12.43 -0.80 16.36
C GLN A 510 11.40 0.03 17.13
N HIS A 511 11.24 1.31 16.78
CA HIS A 511 10.21 2.17 17.36
C HIS A 511 8.83 1.85 16.77
N PHE A 512 8.78 1.64 15.45
CA PHE A 512 7.55 1.42 14.71
C PHE A 512 6.83 0.13 15.11
N LEU A 513 7.55 -1.00 15.24
CA LEU A 513 6.88 -2.30 15.41
C LEU A 513 6.57 -2.57 16.88
N THR A 514 5.29 -2.45 17.22
CA THR A 514 4.74 -2.78 18.53
C THR A 514 3.84 -4.01 18.47
N ILE A 515 3.58 -4.62 19.63
CA ILE A 515 2.68 -5.78 19.77
C ILE A 515 1.30 -5.52 19.12
N PRO A 516 0.59 -4.39 19.39
CA PRO A 516 -0.69 -4.11 18.73
C PRO A 516 -0.59 -4.00 17.21
N ARG A 517 0.46 -3.35 16.68
CA ARG A 517 0.64 -3.17 15.23
C ARG A 517 0.89 -4.50 14.52
N LEU A 518 1.70 -5.38 15.11
CA LEU A 518 1.93 -6.71 14.55
C LEU A 518 0.64 -7.55 14.56
N GLU A 519 -0.13 -7.49 15.64
CA GLU A 519 -1.42 -8.18 15.71
C GLU A 519 -2.42 -7.63 14.67
N GLU A 520 -2.46 -6.31 14.47
CA GLU A 520 -3.25 -5.70 13.41
C GLU A 520 -2.83 -6.20 12.01
N LEU A 521 -1.53 -6.33 11.77
CA LEU A 521 -0.98 -6.87 10.52
C LEU A 521 -1.42 -8.33 10.28
N TYR A 522 -1.50 -9.18 11.31
CA TYR A 522 -2.00 -10.56 11.16
C TYR A 522 -3.50 -10.65 10.91
N ASN A 523 -4.27 -9.63 11.31
CA ASN A 523 -5.74 -9.60 11.18
C ASN A 523 -6.22 -8.78 9.97
N THR A 524 -5.31 -8.36 9.09
CA THR A 524 -5.70 -7.65 7.87
C THR A 524 -6.40 -8.58 6.88
N ARG A 525 -7.51 -8.10 6.31
CA ARG A 525 -8.22 -8.79 5.21
C ARG A 525 -7.69 -8.44 3.82
N LEU A 526 -6.75 -7.49 3.75
CA LEU A 526 -6.14 -7.04 2.51
C LEU A 526 -4.89 -7.88 2.24
N GLY A 527 -4.67 -8.30 1.00
CA GLY A 527 -3.50 -9.09 0.59
C GLY A 527 -3.87 -10.36 -0.17
N PRO A 528 -2.88 -11.22 -0.48
CA PRO A 528 -3.15 -12.49 -1.14
C PRO A 528 -3.94 -13.44 -0.23
N PRO A 529 -4.76 -14.34 -0.79
CA PRO A 529 -5.41 -15.38 -0.03
C PRO A 529 -4.34 -16.23 0.68
N ASN A 530 -4.56 -16.50 1.97
CA ASN A 530 -3.62 -17.20 2.84
C ASN A 530 -4.33 -18.26 3.68
N THR A 531 -3.55 -19.15 4.30
CA THR A 531 -4.04 -20.30 5.07
C THR A 531 -4.03 -20.08 6.59
N LEU A 532 -3.69 -18.87 7.07
CA LEU A 532 -3.47 -18.64 8.51
C LEU A 532 -4.72 -18.97 9.35
N HIS A 533 -5.90 -18.53 8.93
CA HIS A 533 -7.13 -18.82 9.67
C HIS A 533 -7.41 -20.32 9.80
N LEU A 534 -7.07 -21.11 8.78
CA LEU A 534 -7.20 -22.58 8.81
C LEU A 534 -6.22 -23.17 9.83
N LEU A 535 -4.94 -22.76 9.75
CA LEU A 535 -3.90 -23.22 10.69
C LEU A 535 -4.25 -22.89 12.16
N VAL A 536 -4.77 -21.69 12.43
CA VAL A 536 -5.20 -21.30 13.79
C VAL A 536 -6.35 -22.18 14.28
N ARG A 537 -7.31 -22.51 13.40
CA ARG A 537 -8.43 -23.40 13.74
C ARG A 537 -7.95 -24.80 14.09
N ASP A 538 -7.01 -25.34 13.31
CA ASP A 538 -6.51 -26.70 13.47
C ASP A 538 -5.71 -26.84 14.77
N VAL A 539 -4.91 -25.83 15.12
CA VAL A 539 -4.12 -25.83 16.37
C VAL A 539 -5.00 -25.61 17.60
N LYS A 540 -6.02 -24.75 17.53
CA LYS A 540 -6.90 -24.44 18.66
C LYS A 540 -8.00 -25.49 18.89
N LYS A 541 -8.22 -26.41 17.93
CA LYS A 541 -9.18 -27.54 18.02
C LYS A 541 -10.57 -27.12 18.50
N GLY A 542 -11.07 -25.99 18.02
CA GLY A 542 -12.38 -25.45 18.40
C GLY A 542 -13.08 -24.74 17.26
N ASN A 543 -14.41 -24.63 17.33
CA ASN A 543 -15.20 -23.84 16.39
C ASN A 543 -14.96 -22.35 16.63
N LEU A 544 -14.07 -21.76 15.82
CA LEU A 544 -13.82 -20.32 15.82
C LEU A 544 -14.91 -19.61 15.02
N PRO A 545 -15.43 -18.47 15.51
CA PRO A 545 -16.32 -17.65 14.72
C PRO A 545 -15.61 -17.12 13.46
N PRO A 546 -16.35 -16.84 12.37
CA PRO A 546 -15.77 -16.39 11.10
C PRO A 546 -15.03 -15.04 11.18
N ASP A 547 -15.37 -14.20 12.17
CA ASP A 547 -14.71 -12.92 12.45
C ASP A 547 -13.77 -12.99 13.68
N TYR A 548 -13.22 -14.17 13.99
CA TYR A 548 -12.30 -14.33 15.11
C TYR A 548 -11.02 -13.50 14.92
N HIS A 549 -10.70 -12.68 15.91
CA HIS A 549 -9.47 -11.90 15.97
C HIS A 549 -8.31 -12.77 16.47
N ILE A 550 -7.31 -12.98 15.63
CA ILE A 550 -6.15 -13.83 15.89
C ILE A 550 -5.19 -13.09 16.84
N SER A 551 -4.91 -13.66 18.01
CA SER A 551 -3.93 -13.12 18.95
C SER A 551 -2.49 -13.53 18.58
N LEU A 552 -1.48 -12.77 19.02
CA LEU A 552 -0.09 -13.23 18.88
C LEU A 552 0.22 -14.55 19.62
N ILE A 553 -0.56 -14.88 20.66
CA ILE A 553 -0.45 -16.18 21.33
C ILE A 553 -0.91 -17.30 20.38
N ASP A 554 -1.99 -17.09 19.63
CA ASP A 554 -2.46 -18.02 18.60
C ASP A 554 -1.40 -18.20 17.50
N ILE A 555 -0.77 -17.10 17.05
CA ILE A 555 0.37 -17.15 16.12
C ILE A 555 1.52 -17.98 16.69
N GLY A 556 1.84 -17.81 17.98
CA GLY A 556 2.88 -18.59 18.64
C GLY A 556 2.62 -20.10 18.60
N LEU A 557 1.37 -20.51 18.78
CA LEU A 557 0.97 -21.93 18.68
C LEU A 557 1.08 -22.44 17.24
N VAL A 558 0.70 -21.64 16.25
CA VAL A 558 0.88 -21.98 14.82
C VAL A 558 2.36 -22.14 14.47
N LEU A 559 3.23 -21.26 14.97
CA LEU A 559 4.68 -21.36 14.75
C LEU A 559 5.25 -22.62 15.39
N GLU A 560 4.82 -22.99 16.60
CA GLU A 560 5.24 -24.24 17.25
C GLU A 560 4.77 -25.47 16.47
N TYR A 561 3.54 -25.45 15.95
CA TYR A 561 3.01 -26.50 15.09
C TYR A 561 3.81 -26.67 13.79
N LEU A 562 4.03 -25.58 13.05
CA LEU A 562 4.73 -25.61 11.76
C LEU A 562 6.22 -25.91 11.89
N MET A 563 6.90 -25.34 12.88
CA MET A 563 8.32 -25.60 13.13
C MET A 563 8.54 -27.03 13.64
N GLY A 564 7.65 -27.52 14.50
CA GLY A 564 7.70 -28.85 15.08
C GLY A 564 8.91 -29.10 15.98
N GLY A 565 9.04 -30.34 16.48
CA GLY A 565 10.10 -30.74 17.39
C GLY A 565 10.01 -30.02 18.75
N ALA A 566 11.16 -29.81 19.40
CA ALA A 566 11.25 -29.10 20.69
C ALA A 566 11.32 -27.56 20.54
N TYR A 567 10.89 -27.00 19.39
CA TYR A 567 10.87 -25.56 19.19
C TYR A 567 9.79 -24.91 20.07
N ARG A 568 10.15 -23.82 20.75
CA ARG A 568 9.23 -23.04 21.58
C ARG A 568 9.26 -21.57 21.18
N CYS A 569 8.11 -21.05 20.76
CA CYS A 569 7.97 -19.66 20.36
C CYS A 569 8.05 -18.72 21.57
N ASN A 570 8.53 -17.49 21.38
CA ASN A 570 8.55 -16.48 22.45
C ASN A 570 7.12 -16.09 22.90
N TYR A 571 6.15 -16.11 22.00
CA TYR A 571 4.76 -15.73 22.29
C TYR A 571 4.04 -16.70 23.24
N THR A 572 4.49 -17.96 23.32
CA THR A 572 3.92 -18.98 24.21
C THR A 572 4.61 -19.02 25.58
N ARG A 573 5.67 -18.22 25.79
CA ARG A 573 6.40 -18.16 27.06
C ARG A 573 5.58 -17.41 28.12
N LYS A 574 5.78 -17.79 29.39
CA LYS A 574 5.06 -17.20 30.52
C LYS A 574 5.28 -15.68 30.64
N SER A 575 6.49 -15.21 30.38
CA SER A 575 6.84 -13.78 30.38
C SER A 575 6.00 -13.00 29.38
N PHE A 576 5.97 -13.43 28.11
CA PHE A 576 5.20 -12.78 27.06
C PHE A 576 3.69 -12.85 27.32
N ARG A 577 3.16 -14.00 27.76
CA ARG A 577 1.72 -14.12 28.11
C ARG A 577 1.30 -13.17 29.22
N THR A 578 2.16 -12.96 30.21
CA THR A 578 1.89 -12.00 31.31
C THR A 578 1.85 -10.57 30.76
N LEU A 579 2.82 -10.19 29.93
CA LEU A 579 2.83 -8.89 29.26
C LEU A 579 1.59 -8.68 28.36
N TYR A 580 1.27 -9.65 27.51
CA TYR A 580 0.13 -9.59 26.60
C TYR A 580 -1.21 -9.43 27.35
N ASN A 581 -1.40 -10.20 28.43
CA ASN A 581 -2.60 -10.08 29.28
C ASN A 581 -2.66 -8.73 30.01
N ASN A 582 -1.53 -8.09 30.32
CA ASN A 582 -1.54 -6.76 30.90
C ASN A 582 -1.94 -5.68 29.87
N LEU A 583 -1.57 -5.86 28.61
CA LEU A 583 -1.89 -4.93 27.50
C LEU A 583 -3.35 -5.06 27.03
N PHE A 584 -3.85 -6.28 26.85
CA PHE A 584 -5.17 -6.54 26.24
C PHE A 584 -6.18 -7.20 27.19
N GLY A 585 -5.77 -7.57 28.40
CA GLY A 585 -6.68 -8.17 29.37
C GLY A 585 -7.72 -7.17 29.88
N PRO A 586 -8.85 -7.66 30.42
CA PRO A 586 -9.85 -6.79 31.01
C PRO A 586 -9.22 -6.01 32.17
N LYS A 587 -9.09 -4.67 32.02
CA LYS A 587 -8.66 -3.78 33.10
C LYS A 587 -9.63 -3.91 34.28
N ARG A 588 -9.36 -4.81 35.23
CA ARG A 588 -10.11 -4.84 36.50
C ARG A 588 -9.88 -3.51 37.20
N PRO A 589 -10.93 -2.71 37.49
CA PRO A 589 -10.77 -1.51 38.30
C PRO A 589 -10.13 -1.90 39.63
N LYS A 590 -9.09 -1.16 40.06
CA LYS A 590 -8.37 -1.37 41.33
C LYS A 590 -9.31 -1.35 42.57
N ALA A 591 -10.57 -0.93 42.41
CA ALA A 591 -11.60 -0.98 43.44
C ALA A 591 -12.08 -2.41 43.80
N LEU A 592 -12.03 -3.39 42.89
CA LEU A 592 -12.53 -4.74 43.18
C LEU A 592 -11.58 -5.54 44.10
N LYS A 593 -10.29 -5.19 44.12
CA LYS A 593 -9.29 -5.79 45.01
C LYS A 593 -9.42 -5.30 46.46
N LEU A 594 -10.17 -4.22 46.69
CA LEU A 594 -10.42 -3.66 48.02
C LEU A 594 -11.69 -4.24 48.70
N LEU A 595 -12.49 -5.01 47.96
CA LEU A 595 -13.78 -5.53 48.42
C LEU A 595 -13.77 -7.00 48.85
N GLY A 596 -12.61 -7.65 48.92
CA GLY A 596 -12.45 -8.93 49.64
C GLY A 596 -13.32 -10.08 49.13
N MET A 597 -13.70 -10.11 47.85
CA MET A 597 -14.41 -11.23 47.25
C MET A 597 -13.41 -12.10 46.50
N GLU A 598 -12.91 -13.13 47.18
CA GLU A 598 -12.23 -14.26 46.56
C GLU A 598 -13.30 -15.14 45.90
N ASP A 599 -13.24 -15.29 44.57
CA ASP A 599 -14.02 -16.32 43.87
C ASP A 599 -13.31 -17.67 44.02
N ASP A 600 -14.04 -18.65 44.56
CA ASP A 600 -13.68 -20.06 44.70
C ASP A 600 -13.29 -20.70 43.35
N GLU A 601 -12.04 -21.15 43.21
CA GLU A 601 -11.69 -22.26 42.31
C GLU A 601 -11.61 -23.58 43.11
N PRO A 602 -12.09 -24.70 42.54
CA PRO A 602 -12.17 -25.98 43.26
C PRO A 602 -10.78 -26.59 43.51
N PRO A 603 -10.56 -27.23 44.67
CA PRO A 603 -9.24 -27.68 45.08
C PRO A 603 -8.82 -28.97 44.36
N THR A 604 -7.74 -28.92 43.58
CA THR A 604 -7.03 -30.13 43.15
C THR A 604 -6.18 -30.67 44.31
N LYS A 605 -6.47 -31.90 44.71
CA LYS A 605 -5.90 -32.59 45.86
C LYS A 605 -4.38 -32.83 45.70
N GLY A 606 -3.62 -32.30 46.66
CA GLY A 606 -2.54 -32.99 47.38
C GLY A 606 -1.28 -33.39 46.61
N LYS A 607 -0.20 -32.59 46.77
CA LYS A 607 1.18 -33.10 47.00
C LYS A 607 2.06 -31.96 47.56
N LYS A 608 2.87 -32.32 48.56
CA LYS A 608 3.62 -31.45 49.50
C LYS A 608 4.52 -30.40 48.81
N LYS A 609 4.35 -29.12 49.18
CA LYS A 609 5.21 -27.98 48.79
C LYS A 609 6.62 -28.13 49.38
N LYS A 610 7.63 -28.36 48.53
CA LYS A 610 9.02 -27.90 48.79
C LYS A 610 9.09 -26.41 48.42
N LYS A 611 9.75 -25.60 49.26
CA LYS A 611 9.98 -24.15 49.11
C LYS A 611 10.39 -23.82 47.67
N LYS A 612 9.52 -23.10 46.93
CA LYS A 612 9.84 -22.52 45.64
C LYS A 612 10.37 -21.11 45.88
N LYS A 613 11.60 -20.85 45.43
CA LYS A 613 12.28 -19.55 45.44
C LYS A 613 11.34 -18.52 44.78
N LYS A 614 11.07 -17.41 45.47
CA LYS A 614 10.26 -16.30 44.99
C LYS A 614 11.04 -15.64 43.84
N GLU A 615 10.73 -15.99 42.60
CA GLU A 615 11.14 -15.17 41.45
C GLU A 615 10.43 -13.83 41.61
N GLU A 616 11.22 -12.75 41.64
CA GLU A 616 10.71 -11.39 41.67
C GLU A 616 9.79 -11.19 40.45
N GLU A 617 8.49 -10.98 40.70
CA GLU A 617 7.61 -10.39 39.71
C GLU A 617 8.11 -8.96 39.50
N ILE A 618 8.85 -8.77 38.41
CA ILE A 618 9.28 -7.47 37.93
C ILE A 618 8.00 -6.66 37.68
N ASP A 619 7.85 -5.54 38.37
CA ASP A 619 6.77 -4.58 38.17
C ASP A 619 7.02 -3.92 36.80
N ILE A 620 6.42 -4.47 35.75
CA ILE A 620 6.56 -3.96 34.39
C ILE A 620 5.69 -2.72 34.29
N ASP A 621 6.31 -1.56 34.06
CA ASP A 621 5.59 -0.32 33.81
C ASP A 621 4.86 -0.41 32.47
N VAL A 622 3.53 -0.57 32.54
CA VAL A 622 2.65 -0.72 31.37
C VAL A 622 2.55 0.59 30.58
N ASP A 623 2.91 1.71 31.19
CA ASP A 623 2.90 3.03 30.54
C ASP A 623 4.21 3.31 29.75
N ASP A 624 5.21 2.42 29.82
CA ASP A 624 6.44 2.53 29.03
C ASP A 624 6.23 1.99 27.59
N PRO A 625 6.26 2.87 26.56
CA PRO A 625 6.10 2.46 25.17
C PRO A 625 7.19 1.48 24.69
N GLU A 626 8.35 1.42 25.35
CA GLU A 626 9.45 0.51 25.00
C GLU A 626 9.12 -0.96 25.28
N VAL A 627 8.34 -1.23 26.33
CA VAL A 627 7.95 -2.58 26.76
C VAL A 627 7.09 -3.30 25.71
N SER A 628 6.37 -2.54 24.88
CA SER A 628 5.52 -3.07 23.82
C SER A 628 6.24 -3.30 22.48
N ARG A 629 7.54 -2.97 22.39
CA ARG A 629 8.34 -3.05 21.16
C ARG A 629 9.04 -4.40 21.03
N PHE A 630 9.37 -4.79 19.81
CA PHE A 630 10.14 -5.99 19.55
C PHE A 630 11.63 -5.70 19.47
N GLN A 631 12.45 -6.54 20.12
CA GLN A 631 13.91 -6.49 20.02
C GLN A 631 14.40 -6.71 18.58
N TYR A 632 13.65 -7.51 17.80
CA TYR A 632 14.04 -7.97 16.47
C TYR A 632 12.91 -7.75 15.45
N PRO A 633 12.56 -6.50 15.12
CA PRO A 633 11.33 -6.17 14.37
C PRO A 633 11.29 -6.77 12.96
N PHE A 634 12.43 -6.84 12.27
CA PHE A 634 12.52 -7.47 10.94
C PHE A 634 12.29 -8.99 10.99
N HIS A 635 12.59 -9.65 12.10
CA HIS A 635 12.31 -11.08 12.25
C HIS A 635 10.80 -11.31 12.34
N GLU A 636 10.13 -10.55 13.20
CA GLU A 636 8.68 -10.66 13.40
C GLU A 636 7.91 -10.32 12.11
N LEU A 637 8.29 -9.25 11.42
CA LEU A 637 7.67 -8.89 10.14
C LEU A 637 7.96 -9.89 9.04
N MET A 638 9.16 -10.49 8.99
CA MET A 638 9.45 -11.54 8.01
C MET A 638 8.57 -12.77 8.25
N VAL A 639 8.41 -13.20 9.51
CA VAL A 639 7.52 -14.31 9.86
C VAL A 639 6.07 -13.99 9.50
N TRP A 640 5.61 -12.76 9.78
CA TRP A 640 4.30 -12.27 9.32
C TRP A 640 4.16 -12.37 7.79
N ALA A 641 5.13 -11.87 7.04
CA ALA A 641 5.11 -11.90 5.58
C ALA A 641 5.07 -13.34 5.03
N VAL A 642 5.80 -14.27 5.65
CA VAL A 642 5.78 -15.69 5.28
C VAL A 642 4.40 -16.32 5.53
N LEU A 643 3.87 -16.19 6.75
CA LEU A 643 2.56 -16.75 7.12
C LEU A 643 1.40 -16.14 6.31
N MET A 644 1.56 -14.90 5.85
CA MET A 644 0.58 -14.19 5.02
C MET A 644 0.79 -14.35 3.51
N LYS A 645 1.69 -15.24 3.06
CA LYS A 645 1.99 -15.50 1.63
C LYS A 645 2.47 -14.26 0.86
N ARG A 646 3.24 -13.38 1.49
CA ARG A 646 3.80 -12.15 0.90
C ARG A 646 5.29 -12.32 0.55
N GLN A 647 5.57 -13.08 -0.52
CA GLN A 647 6.95 -13.49 -0.86
C GLN A 647 7.90 -12.32 -1.09
N LYS A 648 7.50 -11.30 -1.88
CA LYS A 648 8.36 -10.14 -2.17
C LYS A 648 8.71 -9.37 -0.90
N MET A 649 7.73 -9.19 -0.01
CA MET A 649 7.93 -8.54 1.28
C MET A 649 8.83 -9.37 2.20
N ALA A 650 8.63 -10.70 2.25
CA ALA A 650 9.44 -11.60 3.04
C ALA A 650 10.92 -11.55 2.62
N LEU A 651 11.21 -11.58 1.31
CA LEU A 651 12.57 -11.46 0.77
C LEU A 651 13.21 -10.11 1.13
N PHE A 652 12.45 -9.02 1.02
CA PHE A 652 12.94 -7.69 1.40
C PHE A 652 13.25 -7.57 2.90
N LEU A 653 12.38 -8.10 3.76
CA LEU A 653 12.56 -8.08 5.22
C LEU A 653 13.69 -9.02 5.66
N TRP A 654 13.89 -10.14 4.95
CA TRP A 654 14.98 -11.08 5.20
C TRP A 654 16.36 -10.44 5.05
N GLN A 655 16.53 -9.59 4.03
CA GLN A 655 17.79 -8.88 3.78
C GLN A 655 18.16 -7.85 4.85
N ARG A 656 17.24 -7.56 5.79
CA ARG A 656 17.40 -6.52 6.81
C ARG A 656 17.46 -7.11 8.21
N GLY A 657 18.15 -6.40 9.11
CA GLY A 657 18.34 -6.82 10.50
C GLY A 657 19.33 -7.99 10.64
N GLU A 658 19.27 -8.64 11.79
CA GLU A 658 20.26 -9.62 12.26
C GLU A 658 19.90 -11.06 11.83
N GLU A 659 20.80 -12.01 12.08
CA GLU A 659 20.58 -13.47 11.92
C GLU A 659 19.99 -13.90 10.56
N THR A 660 20.47 -13.33 9.45
CA THR A 660 19.97 -13.61 8.08
C THR A 660 19.99 -15.09 7.71
N MET A 661 21.03 -15.83 8.13
CA MET A 661 21.12 -17.29 7.94
C MET A 661 19.95 -18.03 8.59
N ALA A 662 19.67 -17.73 9.86
CA ALA A 662 18.58 -18.35 10.60
C ALA A 662 17.22 -18.01 9.99
N LYS A 663 17.01 -16.74 9.63
CA LYS A 663 15.80 -16.28 8.95
C LYS A 663 15.51 -17.05 7.66
N ALA A 664 16.52 -17.27 6.81
CA ALA A 664 16.36 -18.03 5.56
C ALA A 664 15.90 -19.47 5.83
N LEU A 665 16.55 -20.14 6.79
CA LEU A 665 16.23 -21.53 7.16
C LEU A 665 14.83 -21.64 7.80
N VAL A 666 14.45 -20.68 8.65
CA VAL A 666 13.10 -20.61 9.24
C VAL A 666 12.05 -20.36 8.17
N ALA A 667 12.25 -19.39 7.28
CA ALA A 667 11.32 -19.12 6.18
C ALA A 667 11.15 -20.36 5.28
N CYS A 668 12.25 -21.03 4.92
CA CYS A 668 12.24 -22.29 4.18
C CYS A 668 11.41 -23.36 4.91
N LYS A 669 11.64 -23.55 6.22
CA LYS A 669 10.89 -24.52 7.04
C LYS A 669 9.39 -24.19 7.10
N LEU A 670 9.04 -22.94 7.37
CA LEU A 670 7.65 -22.50 7.48
C LEU A 670 6.91 -22.71 6.15
N TYR A 671 7.48 -22.27 5.02
CA TYR A 671 6.88 -22.46 3.71
C TYR A 671 6.69 -23.94 3.36
N LYS A 672 7.69 -24.81 3.59
CA LYS A 672 7.55 -26.27 3.37
C LYS A 672 6.44 -26.88 4.20
N SER A 673 6.33 -26.45 5.47
CA SER A 673 5.34 -27.01 6.39
C SER A 673 3.94 -26.53 6.01
N MET A 674 3.78 -25.25 5.65
CA MET A 674 2.51 -24.73 5.13
C MET A 674 2.11 -25.37 3.78
N ALA A 675 3.07 -25.67 2.90
CA ALA A 675 2.80 -26.40 1.66
C ALA A 675 2.26 -27.81 1.95
N HIS A 676 2.89 -28.52 2.91
CA HIS A 676 2.43 -29.83 3.36
C HIS A 676 0.98 -29.78 3.90
N GLU A 677 0.68 -28.89 4.84
CA GLU A 677 -0.69 -28.74 5.38
C GLU A 677 -1.70 -28.37 4.28
N SER A 678 -1.30 -27.54 3.31
CA SER A 678 -2.17 -27.16 2.19
C SER A 678 -2.44 -28.33 1.24
N SER A 679 -1.49 -29.25 1.07
CA SER A 679 -1.66 -30.43 0.21
C SER A 679 -2.58 -31.50 0.81
N GLU A 680 -2.68 -31.57 2.15
CA GLU A 680 -3.60 -32.52 2.81
C GLU A 680 -5.07 -32.06 2.74
N SER A 681 -5.30 -30.77 2.51
CA SER A 681 -6.62 -30.19 2.28
C SER A 681 -6.90 -30.12 0.77
N GLU A 682 -7.37 -31.22 0.17
CA GLU A 682 -7.63 -31.53 -1.27
C GLU A 682 -8.18 -30.41 -2.21
N LEU A 683 -8.48 -29.20 -1.73
CA LEU A 683 -9.06 -28.09 -2.50
C LEU A 683 -8.04 -27.09 -3.08
N VAL A 684 -6.73 -27.14 -2.77
CA VAL A 684 -5.82 -26.02 -3.09
C VAL A 684 -4.39 -26.38 -3.52
N ASP A 685 -4.25 -27.26 -4.52
CA ASP A 685 -2.95 -27.67 -5.07
C ASP A 685 -2.08 -26.48 -5.55
N ASP A 686 -2.68 -25.46 -6.16
CA ASP A 686 -1.97 -24.27 -6.64
C ASP A 686 -1.26 -23.51 -5.51
N ILE A 687 -1.89 -23.42 -4.32
CA ILE A 687 -1.27 -22.75 -3.16
C ILE A 687 -0.12 -23.58 -2.60
N SER A 688 -0.27 -24.91 -2.54
CA SER A 688 0.80 -25.80 -2.08
C SER A 688 2.04 -25.68 -2.97
N GLN A 689 1.86 -25.72 -4.29
CA GLN A 689 2.95 -25.58 -5.26
C GLN A 689 3.65 -24.22 -5.16
N ASP A 690 2.88 -23.13 -5.01
CA ASP A 690 3.42 -21.78 -4.80
C ASP A 690 4.27 -21.69 -3.53
N LEU A 691 3.78 -22.27 -2.41
CA LEU A 691 4.50 -22.26 -1.13
C LEU A 691 5.78 -23.10 -1.22
N ASP A 692 5.75 -24.26 -1.88
CA ASP A 692 6.94 -25.10 -2.08
C ASP A 692 8.01 -24.36 -2.93
N ASN A 693 7.59 -23.67 -3.98
CA ASN A 693 8.47 -22.82 -4.79
C ASN A 693 9.11 -21.71 -3.95
N ASN A 694 8.33 -20.97 -3.16
CA ASN A 694 8.85 -19.95 -2.25
C ASN A 694 9.85 -20.54 -1.22
N SER A 695 9.62 -21.78 -0.78
CA SER A 695 10.51 -22.46 0.16
C SER A 695 11.89 -22.77 -0.45
N LYS A 696 11.93 -23.08 -1.75
CA LYS A 696 13.16 -23.36 -2.50
C LYS A 696 13.99 -22.10 -2.66
N ASP A 697 13.36 -20.95 -2.93
CA ASP A 697 14.06 -19.66 -3.01
C ASP A 697 14.82 -19.36 -1.72
N PHE A 698 14.15 -19.43 -0.57
CA PHE A 698 14.80 -19.21 0.73
C PHE A 698 15.85 -20.27 1.07
N GLY A 699 15.64 -21.52 0.65
CA GLY A 699 16.62 -22.58 0.79
C GLY A 699 17.91 -22.29 0.02
N GLN A 700 17.78 -21.89 -1.25
CA GLN A 700 18.89 -21.51 -2.10
C GLN A 700 19.66 -20.32 -1.51
N LEU A 701 18.96 -19.29 -1.02
CA LEU A 701 19.57 -18.14 -0.34
C LEU A 701 20.39 -18.57 0.90
N ALA A 702 19.92 -19.54 1.68
CA ALA A 702 20.67 -20.06 2.83
C ALA A 702 21.96 -20.76 2.40
N VAL A 703 21.92 -21.56 1.34
CA VAL A 703 23.10 -22.25 0.79
C VAL A 703 24.11 -21.26 0.23
N GLU A 704 23.66 -20.26 -0.54
CA GLU A 704 24.52 -19.23 -1.10
C GLU A 704 25.21 -18.39 -0.02
N LEU A 705 24.47 -18.02 1.03
CA LEU A 705 25.03 -17.30 2.16
C LEU A 705 26.08 -18.15 2.90
N LEU A 706 25.86 -19.46 3.00
CA LEU A 706 26.81 -20.38 3.64
C LEU A 706 28.07 -20.53 2.80
N ASP A 707 27.93 -20.67 1.47
CA ASP A 707 29.06 -20.74 0.54
C ASP A 707 29.90 -19.45 0.59
N GLN A 708 29.26 -18.28 0.59
CA GLN A 708 29.96 -16.99 0.75
C GLN A 708 30.67 -16.88 2.10
N SER A 709 29.99 -17.27 3.19
CA SER A 709 30.57 -17.25 4.54
C SER A 709 31.79 -18.17 4.64
N TYR A 710 31.68 -19.38 4.08
CA TYR A 710 32.74 -20.38 4.06
C TYR A 710 33.94 -19.95 3.20
N LYS A 711 33.69 -19.31 2.05
CA LYS A 711 34.74 -18.72 1.21
C LYS A 711 35.49 -17.59 1.90
N HIS A 712 34.81 -16.83 2.76
CA HIS A 712 35.42 -15.72 3.49
C HIS A 712 36.28 -16.23 4.65
N ASP A 713 35.72 -17.06 5.52
CA ASP A 713 36.43 -17.69 6.62
C ASP A 713 35.74 -19.01 7.00
N GLU A 714 36.43 -20.11 6.72
CA GLU A 714 35.96 -21.46 7.03
C GLU A 714 35.65 -21.65 8.52
N GLN A 715 36.51 -21.12 9.40
CA GLN A 715 36.39 -21.33 10.83
C GLN A 715 35.20 -20.51 11.36
N ILE A 716 35.12 -19.23 11.03
CA ILE A 716 33.98 -18.39 11.48
C ILE A 716 32.64 -18.94 10.93
N ALA A 717 32.62 -19.46 9.70
CA ALA A 717 31.43 -20.12 9.14
C ALA A 717 31.01 -21.35 9.95
N MET A 718 31.94 -22.17 10.43
CA MET A 718 31.63 -23.28 11.33
C MET A 718 31.09 -22.81 12.68
N LYS A 719 31.62 -21.71 13.27
CA LYS A 719 31.07 -21.09 14.49
C LYS A 719 29.64 -20.61 14.28
N LEU A 720 29.35 -20.00 13.13
CA LEU A 720 28.01 -19.53 12.78
C LEU A 720 26.99 -20.67 12.75
N LEU A 721 27.38 -21.86 12.29
CA LEU A 721 26.51 -23.04 12.23
C LEU A 721 26.19 -23.63 13.62
N THR A 722 27.08 -23.47 14.61
CA THR A 722 26.93 -23.97 15.98
C THR A 722 26.43 -22.94 16.99
N TYR A 723 26.34 -21.67 16.58
CA TYR A 723 25.85 -20.59 17.44
C TYR A 723 24.40 -20.84 17.92
N GLU A 724 24.16 -20.65 19.22
CA GLU A 724 22.83 -20.78 19.82
C GLU A 724 22.01 -19.51 19.65
N LEU A 725 20.94 -19.62 18.86
CA LEU A 725 20.08 -18.49 18.54
C LEU A 725 19.00 -18.31 19.62
N LYS A 726 19.15 -17.30 20.47
CA LYS A 726 18.26 -17.05 21.64
C LYS A 726 16.78 -16.87 21.23
N ASN A 727 16.53 -16.22 20.10
CA ASN A 727 15.17 -15.99 19.59
C ASN A 727 14.53 -17.24 18.98
N TRP A 728 15.36 -18.16 18.49
CA TRP A 728 14.90 -19.38 17.81
C TRP A 728 14.96 -20.60 18.73
N SER A 729 14.50 -20.41 19.99
CA SER A 729 14.45 -21.45 21.01
C SER A 729 15.83 -22.07 21.34
N ASN A 730 16.89 -21.26 21.33
CA ASN A 730 18.29 -21.69 21.48
C ASN A 730 18.68 -22.79 20.48
N SER A 731 18.10 -22.78 19.28
CA SER A 731 18.47 -23.70 18.20
C SER A 731 19.70 -23.19 17.46
N THR A 732 20.46 -24.11 16.88
CA THR A 732 21.57 -23.76 15.97
C THR A 732 21.08 -23.74 14.52
N CYS A 733 21.80 -23.04 13.64
CA CYS A 733 21.49 -23.06 12.20
C CYS A 733 21.46 -24.48 11.64
N LEU A 734 22.36 -25.36 12.08
CA LEU A 734 22.38 -26.76 11.67
C LEU A 734 21.11 -27.51 12.10
N LYS A 735 20.63 -27.28 13.33
CA LYS A 735 19.38 -27.87 13.83
C LYS A 735 18.16 -27.38 13.02
N LEU A 736 18.13 -26.09 12.66
CA LEU A 736 17.07 -25.52 11.82
C LEU A 736 17.09 -26.10 10.41
N ALA A 737 18.27 -26.28 9.79
CA ALA A 737 18.40 -26.89 8.47
C ALA A 737 17.92 -28.35 8.44
N VAL A 738 18.22 -29.12 9.49
CA VAL A 738 17.71 -30.49 9.67
C VAL A 738 16.19 -30.49 9.84
N ALA A 739 15.64 -29.59 10.67
CA ALA A 739 14.19 -29.46 10.85
C ALA A 739 13.48 -29.10 9.52
N ALA A 740 14.12 -28.26 8.69
CA ALA A 740 13.67 -27.90 7.34
C ALA A 740 13.85 -29.00 6.28
N LYS A 741 14.45 -30.15 6.65
CA LYS A 741 14.85 -31.22 5.73
C LYS A 741 15.64 -30.67 4.54
N HIS A 742 16.51 -29.68 4.76
CA HIS A 742 17.24 -29.01 3.70
C HIS A 742 18.51 -29.78 3.31
N ARG A 743 18.39 -30.68 2.34
CA ARG A 743 19.48 -31.59 1.95
C ARG A 743 20.72 -30.86 1.46
N ASP A 744 20.59 -29.86 0.60
CA ASP A 744 21.75 -29.20 -0.01
C ASP A 744 22.59 -28.41 1.01
N PHE A 745 21.93 -27.71 1.94
CA PHE A 745 22.59 -27.05 3.07
C PHE A 745 23.36 -28.02 3.97
N ILE A 746 22.79 -29.20 4.24
CA ILE A 746 23.45 -30.22 5.06
C ILE A 746 24.61 -30.88 4.28
N ALA A 747 24.45 -31.09 2.98
CA ALA A 747 25.46 -31.66 2.09
C ALA A 747 26.62 -30.70 1.78
N HIS A 748 26.44 -29.40 2.04
CA HIS A 748 27.47 -28.39 1.85
C HIS A 748 28.78 -28.74 2.60
N THR A 749 29.92 -28.47 1.97
CA THR A 749 31.26 -28.82 2.48
C THR A 749 31.49 -28.32 3.91
N CYS A 750 31.12 -27.08 4.22
CA CYS A 750 31.21 -26.51 5.58
C CYS A 750 30.46 -27.36 6.62
N SER A 751 29.21 -27.74 6.31
CA SER A 751 28.36 -28.56 7.17
C SER A 751 28.95 -29.96 7.36
N GLN A 752 29.43 -30.58 6.28
CA GLN A 752 30.04 -31.92 6.32
C GLN A 752 31.36 -31.95 7.10
N MET A 753 32.19 -30.91 6.95
CA MET A 753 33.44 -30.78 7.71
C MET A 753 33.15 -30.57 9.19
N LEU A 754 32.21 -29.69 9.53
CA LEU A 754 31.76 -29.49 10.91
C LEU A 754 31.20 -30.78 11.53
N LEU A 755 30.33 -31.50 10.82
CA LEU A 755 29.77 -32.78 11.28
C LEU A 755 30.87 -33.84 11.46
N THR A 756 31.85 -33.88 10.55
CA THR A 756 33.01 -34.77 10.67
C THR A 756 33.84 -34.42 11.90
N ASP A 757 34.05 -33.14 12.17
CA ASP A 757 34.79 -32.67 13.34
C ASP A 757 34.06 -32.95 14.65
N MET A 758 32.75 -32.77 14.68
CA MET A 758 31.91 -33.18 15.81
C MET A 758 31.96 -34.70 16.03
N TRP A 759 31.95 -35.49 14.96
CA TRP A 759 32.02 -36.95 15.01
C TRP A 759 33.37 -37.47 15.52
N MET A 760 34.46 -36.89 15.02
CA MET A 760 35.83 -37.27 15.36
C MET A 760 36.26 -36.76 16.75
N GLY A 761 35.53 -35.81 17.35
CA GLY A 761 35.93 -35.22 18.62
C GLY A 761 37.27 -34.47 18.45
N ARG A 762 38.14 -34.52 19.47
CA ARG A 762 39.48 -33.93 19.39
C ARG A 762 40.50 -34.78 18.59
N LEU A 763 40.08 -35.90 18.00
CA LEU A 763 40.97 -36.82 17.28
C LEU A 763 41.23 -36.30 15.87
N ARG A 764 42.51 -36.19 15.49
CA ARG A 764 42.92 -35.83 14.13
C ARG A 764 43.37 -37.09 13.40
N MET A 765 42.48 -37.71 12.63
CA MET A 765 42.81 -38.92 11.86
C MET A 765 42.53 -38.74 10.37
N ARG A 766 43.59 -38.82 9.55
CA ARG A 766 43.49 -38.64 8.08
C ARG A 766 43.33 -39.94 7.29
N LYS A 767 43.67 -41.10 7.86
CA LYS A 767 43.59 -42.41 7.19
C LYS A 767 43.17 -43.51 8.18
N ASN A 768 42.21 -44.35 7.77
CA ASN A 768 41.66 -45.49 8.49
C ASN A 768 41.27 -45.20 9.96
N PRO A 769 40.35 -44.25 10.20
CA PRO A 769 39.97 -43.86 11.56
C PRO A 769 39.37 -45.01 12.37
N GLY A 770 38.53 -45.86 11.76
CA GLY A 770 37.90 -46.99 12.44
C GLY A 770 38.91 -48.00 13.00
N LEU A 771 39.87 -48.43 12.19
CA LEU A 771 40.87 -49.42 12.61
C LEU A 771 41.78 -48.87 13.72
N LYS A 772 42.17 -47.59 13.65
CA LYS A 772 42.96 -46.93 14.70
C LYS A 772 42.19 -46.76 16.01
N VAL A 773 40.90 -46.45 15.93
CA VAL A 773 40.01 -46.36 17.10
C VAL A 773 39.82 -47.74 17.73
N ILE A 774 39.56 -48.78 16.94
CA ILE A 774 39.42 -50.16 17.45
C ILE A 774 40.71 -50.64 18.13
N MET A 775 41.88 -50.37 17.54
CA MET A 775 43.17 -50.67 18.16
C MET A 775 43.38 -49.89 19.47
N GLY A 776 42.93 -48.64 19.54
CA GLY A 776 42.92 -47.82 20.77
C GLY A 776 42.01 -48.38 21.87
N ILE A 777 40.89 -49.01 21.50
CA ILE A 777 39.96 -49.66 22.43
C ILE A 777 40.53 -50.99 22.94
N LEU A 778 41.06 -51.83 22.05
CA LEU A 778 41.60 -53.16 22.38
C LEU A 778 42.97 -53.11 23.08
N PHE A 779 43.79 -52.10 22.76
CA PHE A 779 45.12 -51.92 23.31
C PHE A 779 45.36 -50.44 23.72
N PRO A 780 44.96 -50.05 24.95
CA PRO A 780 45.00 -48.66 25.42
C PRO A 780 46.33 -47.91 25.29
N PRO A 781 47.53 -48.54 25.35
CA PRO A 781 48.79 -47.82 25.12
C PRO A 781 48.90 -47.21 23.71
N THR A 782 48.18 -47.71 22.71
CA THR A 782 48.16 -47.11 21.35
C THR A 782 47.54 -45.72 21.29
N ILE A 783 46.75 -45.32 22.29
CA ILE A 783 46.11 -43.99 22.37
C ILE A 783 47.15 -42.87 22.40
N LEU A 784 48.33 -43.12 22.98
CA LEU A 784 49.41 -42.12 23.11
C LEU A 784 50.02 -41.74 21.74
N PHE A 785 49.91 -42.63 20.76
CA PHE A 785 50.41 -42.45 19.39
C PHE A 785 49.38 -41.79 18.46
N LEU A 786 48.17 -41.51 18.96
CA LEU A 786 47.15 -40.80 18.19
C LEU A 786 47.41 -39.29 18.20
N GLU A 787 47.16 -38.65 17.06
CA GLU A 787 47.21 -37.19 16.92
C GLU A 787 45.92 -36.57 17.46
N PHE A 788 46.08 -35.57 18.33
CA PHE A 788 44.98 -34.78 18.89
C PHE A 788 45.10 -33.34 18.42
N ARG A 789 43.96 -32.67 18.20
CA ARG A 789 43.91 -31.24 17.86
C ARG A 789 44.32 -30.38 19.07
N SER A 790 44.97 -29.24 18.81
CA SER A 790 45.31 -28.26 19.85
C SER A 790 44.05 -27.54 20.35
N HIS A 791 44.11 -26.94 21.54
CA HIS A 791 42.98 -26.20 22.14
C HIS A 791 42.46 -25.08 21.24
N ASP A 792 43.34 -24.40 20.51
CA ASP A 792 42.98 -23.30 19.60
C ASP A 792 42.26 -23.78 18.33
N ASP A 793 42.51 -25.03 17.89
CA ASP A 793 41.94 -25.64 16.67
C ASP A 793 40.52 -26.21 16.90
N TYR A 794 39.99 -26.16 18.13
CA TYR A 794 38.72 -26.80 18.55
C TYR A 794 37.67 -25.80 19.06
N SER A 795 37.88 -24.50 18.88
CA SER A 795 37.12 -23.42 19.55
C SER A 795 35.72 -23.10 18.98
N TYR A 796 35.02 -24.08 18.39
CA TYR A 796 33.64 -23.94 17.89
C TYR A 796 32.55 -24.20 18.94
N GLN A 797 32.92 -24.78 20.08
CA GLN A 797 31.99 -25.07 21.16
C GLN A 797 31.76 -23.81 22.00
N THR A 798 30.56 -23.25 21.92
CA THR A 798 30.04 -22.25 22.85
C THR A 798 29.87 -22.90 24.22
N SER A 799 30.91 -22.86 25.05
CA SER A 799 30.84 -23.30 26.46
C SER A 799 31.00 -22.08 27.35
N ARG A 800 29.87 -21.64 27.93
CA ARG A 800 29.76 -20.59 28.98
C ARG A 800 30.64 -20.85 30.20
N GLU A 801 31.24 -22.03 30.34
CA GLU A 801 32.05 -22.42 31.50
C GLU A 801 33.53 -21.97 31.41
N ASN A 802 34.05 -21.64 30.21
CA ASN A 802 35.46 -21.29 30.05
C ASN A 802 35.77 -19.79 30.22
N GLU A 803 34.79 -18.89 30.12
CA GLU A 803 35.00 -17.44 30.32
C GLU A 803 35.14 -17.09 31.81
N GLU A 804 34.28 -17.62 32.69
CA GLU A 804 34.37 -17.40 34.15
C GLU A 804 35.66 -17.98 34.77
N SER A 805 36.31 -18.90 34.07
CA SER A 805 37.58 -19.52 34.49
C SER A 805 38.79 -18.63 34.14
N ARG A 806 38.75 -17.96 32.98
CA ARG A 806 39.83 -17.10 32.49
C ARG A 806 39.91 -15.77 33.22
N GLU A 807 38.76 -15.17 33.53
CA GLU A 807 38.72 -13.89 34.28
C GLU A 807 39.33 -14.04 35.69
N LYS A 808 39.20 -15.22 36.32
CA LYS A 808 39.79 -15.51 37.64
C LYS A 808 41.29 -15.82 37.60
N GLU A 809 41.83 -16.25 36.46
CA GLU A 809 43.27 -16.50 36.30
C GLU A 809 44.03 -15.22 35.95
N GLU A 810 43.42 -14.29 35.20
CA GLU A 810 44.04 -13.00 34.85
C GLU A 810 44.13 -12.03 36.04
N GLU A 811 43.14 -12.00 36.96
CA GLU A 811 43.22 -11.17 38.19
C GLU A 811 44.34 -11.59 39.16
N ASN A 812 44.81 -12.84 39.09
CA ASN A 812 45.86 -13.34 39.98
C ASN A 812 47.29 -13.14 39.43
N ALA A 813 47.43 -12.76 38.15
CA ALA A 813 48.72 -12.64 37.49
C ALA A 813 49.34 -11.23 37.59
N ASP A 814 48.55 -10.20 37.89
CA ASP A 814 48.99 -8.79 37.92
C ASP A 814 49.66 -8.35 39.24
N ALA A 815 49.88 -9.27 40.19
CA ALA A 815 50.44 -8.92 41.51
C ALA A 815 51.97 -9.05 41.63
N ASN A 816 52.72 -9.45 40.59
CA ASN A 816 54.18 -9.54 40.69
C ASN A 816 54.89 -9.33 39.33
N ALA A 817 55.24 -8.08 39.03
CA ALA A 817 56.33 -7.79 38.11
C ALA A 817 56.94 -6.42 38.42
N ASP A 818 58.11 -6.42 39.06
CA ASP A 818 59.03 -5.28 38.98
C ASP A 818 60.46 -5.78 38.76
N THR A 819 61.23 -4.99 38.01
CA THR A 819 62.66 -5.08 37.65
C THR A 819 63.11 -5.97 36.47
N GLY A 820 63.81 -5.36 35.49
CA GLY A 820 64.93 -6.03 34.78
C GLY A 820 65.06 -5.98 33.24
N SER A 821 65.25 -4.80 32.65
CA SER A 821 66.01 -4.43 31.42
C SER A 821 66.66 -5.47 30.45
N ARG A 822 66.45 -5.23 29.13
CA ARG A 822 67.32 -5.42 27.91
C ARG A 822 67.92 -6.83 27.63
N LYS A 823 67.92 -7.40 26.42
CA LYS A 823 68.40 -6.91 25.10
C LYS A 823 67.98 -7.95 24.03
N GLY A 824 67.91 -7.55 22.75
CA GLY A 824 67.24 -8.28 21.66
C GLY A 824 67.91 -9.55 21.11
N ASP A 825 67.17 -10.23 20.23
CA ASP A 825 67.59 -10.69 18.90
C ASP A 825 66.37 -11.23 18.13
N GLU A 826 66.28 -10.86 16.85
CA GLU A 826 65.31 -11.39 15.89
C GLU A 826 65.67 -12.83 15.51
N GLU A 827 64.84 -13.81 15.87
CA GLU A 827 64.81 -15.09 15.16
C GLU A 827 63.43 -15.78 15.26
N ASN A 828 62.78 -15.92 14.11
CA ASN A 828 61.78 -16.93 13.74
C ASN A 828 61.09 -17.72 14.88
N GLY A 829 60.02 -17.17 15.44
CA GLY A 829 59.15 -17.83 16.40
C GLY A 829 58.20 -18.86 15.75
N LYS A 830 58.67 -20.09 15.55
CA LYS A 830 57.78 -21.27 15.48
C LYS A 830 56.96 -21.33 16.78
N LYS A 831 55.66 -21.02 16.73
CA LYS A 831 54.73 -21.26 17.86
C LYS A 831 54.84 -22.73 18.29
N LYS A 832 55.48 -22.99 19.43
CA LYS A 832 55.51 -24.31 20.08
C LYS A 832 54.07 -24.70 20.44
N GLN A 833 53.47 -25.61 19.67
CA GLN A 833 52.26 -26.34 20.05
C GLN A 833 52.53 -27.04 21.40
N LYS A 834 51.91 -26.59 22.49
CA LYS A 834 51.95 -27.30 23.78
C LYS A 834 51.28 -28.66 23.58
N SER A 835 52.01 -29.75 23.83
CA SER A 835 51.46 -31.10 23.75
C SER A 835 50.45 -31.33 24.88
N LEU A 836 49.31 -31.95 24.56
CA LEU A 836 48.27 -32.26 25.54
C LEU A 836 48.81 -33.26 26.59
N PRO A 837 48.52 -33.06 27.89
CA PRO A 837 48.86 -34.01 28.94
C PRO A 837 48.30 -35.41 28.67
N ILE A 838 49.02 -36.45 29.11
CA ILE A 838 48.65 -37.86 28.87
C ILE A 838 47.25 -38.20 29.40
N GLY A 839 46.92 -37.74 30.61
CA GLY A 839 45.58 -37.95 31.21
C GLY A 839 44.47 -37.31 30.37
N THR A 840 44.72 -36.11 29.83
CA THR A 840 43.78 -35.41 28.94
C THR A 840 43.61 -36.16 27.61
N LYS A 841 44.67 -36.71 27.02
CA LYS A 841 44.57 -37.51 25.80
C LYS A 841 43.68 -38.75 25.96
N ILE A 842 43.82 -39.45 27.08
CA ILE A 842 43.01 -40.64 27.37
C ILE A 842 41.55 -40.24 27.58
N TYR A 843 41.29 -39.17 28.35
CA TYR A 843 39.94 -38.65 28.58
C TYR A 843 39.24 -38.22 27.28
N GLU A 844 39.93 -37.45 26.43
CA GLU A 844 39.39 -36.97 25.15
C GLU A 844 39.16 -38.10 24.14
N PHE A 845 39.98 -39.15 24.16
CA PHE A 845 39.78 -40.34 23.33
C PHE A 845 38.45 -41.02 23.66
N TYR A 846 38.21 -41.38 24.92
CA TYR A 846 36.97 -42.07 25.31
C TYR A 846 35.72 -41.17 25.21
N ASN A 847 35.89 -39.85 25.21
CA ASN A 847 34.78 -38.92 25.01
C ASN A 847 34.35 -38.72 23.56
N ALA A 848 35.21 -39.05 22.59
CA ALA A 848 34.90 -38.89 21.17
C ALA A 848 33.73 -39.79 20.73
N PRO A 849 32.73 -39.25 19.99
CA PRO A 849 31.56 -40.03 19.54
C PRO A 849 31.92 -41.29 18.74
N ILE A 850 32.91 -41.19 17.85
CA ILE A 850 33.41 -42.34 17.08
C ILE A 850 33.93 -43.48 17.96
N VAL A 851 34.60 -43.16 19.08
CA VAL A 851 35.13 -44.16 20.02
C VAL A 851 33.98 -44.81 20.78
N LYS A 852 33.01 -44.02 21.24
CA LYS A 852 31.78 -44.54 21.88
C LYS A 852 31.02 -45.48 20.95
N PHE A 853 30.86 -45.10 19.68
CA PHE A 853 30.21 -45.93 18.67
C PHE A 853 30.90 -47.28 18.47
N TRP A 854 32.22 -47.30 18.27
CA TRP A 854 32.96 -48.55 18.12
C TRP A 854 33.02 -49.36 19.41
N PHE A 855 33.11 -48.70 20.56
CA PHE A 855 33.04 -49.37 21.86
C PHE A 855 31.72 -50.12 22.03
N TYR A 856 30.58 -49.45 21.75
CA TYR A 856 29.28 -50.10 21.78
C TYR A 856 29.15 -51.21 20.75
N THR A 857 29.63 -50.99 19.51
CA THR A 857 29.60 -51.99 18.43
C THR A 857 30.47 -53.22 18.73
N VAL A 858 31.58 -53.07 19.47
CA VAL A 858 32.44 -54.20 19.88
C VAL A 858 31.88 -54.88 21.13
N SER A 859 31.11 -54.16 21.96
CA SER A 859 30.48 -54.70 23.17
C SER A 859 29.16 -55.43 22.92
N HIS A 860 28.46 -55.07 21.84
CA HIS A 860 27.26 -55.75 21.32
C HIS A 860 27.66 -56.90 20.40
#